data_AF-A0A359JJJ1-F1
#
_entry.id   AF-A0A359JJJ1-F1
#
_cell.length_a   1.000
_cell.length_b   1.000
_cell.length_c   1.000
_cell.angle_alpha   90.00
_cell.angle_beta   90.00
_cell.angle_gamma   90.00
#
_symmetry.space_group_name_H-M   'P 1'
#
loop_
_entity.id
_entity.type
_entity.pdbx_description
1 polymer ?
#
loop_
_entity_poly.entity_id
_entity_poly.type
_entity_poly.pdbx_seq_one_letter_code
_entity_poly.pdbx_strand_id
1 'polypeptide(L)'
;MKKCPVCGVMMGDNVARCFMCKYDFQKAAREGEDVARQEASENIKRNEQEASARVEQKRSEEEKIIVEMKNRNQREIETLNQQLESEKLRIETEYVEIRKRALDERKALEKELEEIREQVEIEKKRQTDVKGEQEKIREEARKEMAVEREEMIKQAKKEQEAILASAHQETEQLAIQVRKEYEDAMQRRQQLIDEAQIAEAAAKEAIERRDAAEKEYKEMESSLNTMKTDYEAAKKKLEAEAQQTTQKMLKEGEDAKAASIAEGEKAKAAAIAEAQQVLADLEKTKKQADNEMQAYVTEAQRIMAEVEKAQAEQKKLVEESERMQAALDETQKAYETVAQEKENLDAAVDSMKKEAETERARIIKETTDERDRIIMETTADRERIIKETTDERDRIITETNAERDRVIKETTDESNRITSQAQAELQKSQEAKAKLDAEASQVLNLAQAEKQKMEQEAAAKMDQANKAIHDAQQEKDRLQAEAKAGCDVIAKQKAALEADIAKMTKEQEQSKSSYETQIAGLKNELETAKSIIADSKIAKKLAEVEAQELILKAEKRAVALKESALSESEKGKLQGELKKKESELAEMAKSKEELEKQLDETQKAIKKLQDRIDNMPVGGGAVAISEGMKEYSVVVVPHLSNGEVNSERIAEILATKAASGWRLHSMINDEGGKLQASIGGGDSVSLNASSVSIKEDRVIMIFERDAEEN
;
A
#
# COMPACT_ATOMS: atom_id res chain seq x y z
N MET A 1 90.46 139.45 -12.88
CA MET A 1 89.07 138.91 -12.95
C MET A 1 88.13 140.09 -12.86
N LYS A 2 87.21 140.26 -13.82
CA LYS A 2 86.22 141.34 -13.84
C LYS A 2 84.82 140.80 -13.60
N LYS A 3 84.02 141.53 -12.82
CA LYS A 3 82.62 141.16 -12.54
C LYS A 3 81.73 141.75 -13.63
N CYS A 4 80.86 140.94 -14.22
CA CYS A 4 79.87 141.47 -15.17
C CYS A 4 78.91 142.40 -14.44
N PRO A 5 78.73 143.66 -14.88
CA PRO A 5 77.88 144.63 -14.19
C PRO A 5 76.39 144.29 -14.28
N VAL A 6 75.97 143.44 -15.21
CA VAL A 6 74.56 143.09 -15.43
C VAL A 6 74.14 141.85 -14.63
N CYS A 7 74.84 140.73 -14.78
CA CYS A 7 74.45 139.47 -14.11
C CYS A 7 75.32 139.10 -12.91
N GLY A 8 76.33 139.92 -12.57
CA GLY A 8 77.19 139.72 -11.39
C GLY A 8 78.17 138.55 -11.46
N VAL A 9 78.22 137.80 -12.57
CA VAL A 9 79.13 136.65 -12.72
C VAL A 9 80.58 137.12 -12.90
N MET A 10 81.49 136.48 -12.19
CA MET A 10 82.93 136.71 -12.27
C MET A 10 83.50 136.11 -13.56
N MET A 11 84.19 136.93 -14.36
CA MET A 11 84.72 136.57 -15.67
C MET A 11 86.23 136.84 -15.73
N GLY A 12 86.95 136.04 -16.52
CA GLY A 12 88.36 136.31 -16.83
C GLY A 12 88.53 137.67 -17.53
N ASP A 13 89.65 138.35 -17.32
CA ASP A 13 89.84 139.72 -17.81
C ASP A 13 89.79 139.81 -19.34
N ASN A 14 90.19 138.74 -20.03
CA ASN A 14 90.21 138.63 -21.49
C ASN A 14 88.83 138.33 -22.12
N VAL A 15 87.77 138.15 -21.32
CA VAL A 15 86.44 137.80 -21.84
C VAL A 15 85.76 139.02 -22.44
N ALA A 16 85.51 138.99 -23.76
CA ALA A 16 84.90 140.11 -24.48
C ALA A 16 83.39 140.23 -24.21
N ARG A 17 82.66 139.12 -24.02
CA ARG A 17 81.22 139.09 -23.72
C ARG A 17 80.87 138.20 -22.54
N CYS A 18 79.88 138.62 -21.73
CA CYS A 18 79.35 137.80 -20.67
C CYS A 18 78.64 136.55 -21.22
N PHE A 19 78.91 135.34 -20.71
CA PHE A 19 78.30 134.11 -21.20
C PHE A 19 76.79 134.06 -20.88
N MET A 20 76.41 134.55 -19.69
CA MET A 20 75.04 134.49 -19.18
C MET A 20 74.13 135.57 -19.76
N CYS A 21 74.57 136.84 -19.76
CA CYS A 21 73.75 137.96 -20.21
C CYS A 21 74.21 138.59 -21.54
N LYS A 22 75.25 138.03 -22.18
CA LYS A 22 75.84 138.54 -23.43
C LYS A 22 76.35 139.98 -23.38
N TYR A 23 76.48 140.57 -22.19
CA TYR A 23 77.07 141.90 -21.96
C TYR A 23 78.46 142.02 -22.60
N ASP A 24 78.60 142.91 -23.57
CA ASP A 24 79.84 143.11 -24.33
C ASP A 24 80.71 144.20 -23.68
N PHE A 25 81.81 143.78 -23.06
CA PHE A 25 82.73 144.67 -22.36
C PHE A 25 83.52 145.56 -23.32
N GLN A 26 83.74 145.13 -24.57
CA GLN A 26 84.42 145.95 -25.58
C GLN A 26 83.49 147.03 -26.12
N LYS A 27 82.20 146.70 -26.27
CA LYS A 27 81.17 147.66 -26.67
C LYS A 27 80.92 148.71 -25.59
N ALA A 28 80.88 148.30 -24.32
CA ALA A 28 80.80 149.21 -23.16
C ALA A 28 81.92 150.25 -23.13
N ALA A 29 83.15 149.87 -23.53
CA ALA A 29 84.28 150.77 -23.60
C ALA A 29 84.23 151.76 -24.77
N ARG A 30 83.47 151.48 -25.84
CA ARG A 30 83.38 152.32 -27.04
C ARG A 30 82.14 153.22 -27.07
N GLU A 31 80.99 152.68 -26.65
CA GLU A 31 79.67 153.29 -26.83
C GLU A 31 79.03 153.72 -25.50
N GLY A 32 79.71 153.49 -24.37
CA GLY A 32 79.22 153.79 -23.03
C GLY A 32 78.64 152.55 -22.33
N GLU A 33 78.80 152.50 -21.00
CA GLU A 33 78.43 151.34 -20.20
C GLU A 33 76.92 151.04 -20.24
N ASP A 34 76.10 152.10 -20.34
CA ASP A 34 74.65 152.01 -20.30
C ASP A 34 74.05 151.31 -21.53
N VAL A 35 74.60 151.56 -22.72
CA VAL A 35 74.13 150.92 -23.97
C VAL A 35 74.38 149.41 -23.93
N ALA A 36 75.56 148.99 -23.46
CA ALA A 36 75.88 147.58 -23.31
C ALA A 36 75.03 146.89 -22.22
N ARG A 37 74.64 147.63 -21.16
CA ARG A 37 73.78 147.09 -20.08
C ARG A 37 72.35 146.87 -20.58
N GLN A 38 71.86 147.79 -21.39
CA GLN A 38 70.52 147.71 -21.95
C GLN A 38 70.36 146.50 -22.88
N GLU A 39 71.29 146.29 -23.83
CA GLU A 39 71.27 145.12 -24.72
C GLU A 39 71.38 143.78 -23.97
N ALA A 40 72.18 143.73 -22.90
CA ALA A 40 72.30 142.54 -22.08
C ALA A 40 71.01 142.23 -21.30
N SER A 41 70.32 143.27 -20.81
CA SER A 41 69.03 143.13 -20.14
C SER A 41 67.92 142.69 -21.11
N GLU A 42 67.94 143.16 -22.35
CA GLU A 42 66.99 142.75 -23.39
C GLU A 42 67.21 141.29 -23.80
N ASN A 43 68.46 140.83 -23.89
CA ASN A 43 68.75 139.43 -24.17
C ASN A 43 68.30 138.48 -23.05
N ILE A 44 68.40 138.89 -21.78
CA ILE A 44 67.85 138.11 -20.66
C ILE A 44 66.32 138.02 -20.78
N LYS A 45 65.64 139.15 -21.00
CA LYS A 45 64.18 139.18 -21.17
C LYS A 45 63.70 138.33 -22.35
N ARG A 46 64.43 138.36 -23.47
CA ARG A 46 64.10 137.54 -24.65
C ARG A 46 64.28 136.04 -24.36
N ASN A 47 65.35 135.65 -23.68
CA ASN A 47 65.57 134.25 -23.31
C ASN A 47 64.56 133.75 -22.26
N GLU A 48 64.15 134.60 -21.32
CA GLU A 48 63.09 134.27 -20.35
C GLU A 48 61.74 134.08 -21.05
N GLN A 49 61.41 134.93 -22.03
CA GLN A 49 60.20 134.80 -22.86
C GLN A 49 60.23 133.54 -23.75
N GLU A 50 61.37 133.20 -24.34
CA GLU A 50 61.53 131.97 -25.12
C GLU A 50 61.43 130.72 -24.22
N ALA A 51 61.97 130.77 -23.00
CA ALA A 51 61.88 129.66 -22.05
C ALA A 51 60.45 129.46 -21.53
N SER A 52 59.72 130.54 -21.20
CA SER A 52 58.33 130.44 -20.77
C SER A 52 57.43 129.90 -21.89
N ALA A 53 57.62 130.36 -23.13
CA ALA A 53 56.88 129.86 -24.29
C ALA A 53 57.12 128.35 -24.52
N ARG A 54 58.36 127.86 -24.34
CA ARG A 54 58.67 126.42 -24.44
C ARG A 54 58.02 125.58 -23.33
N VAL A 55 57.96 126.11 -22.11
CA VAL A 55 57.30 125.41 -20.98
C VAL A 55 55.78 125.36 -21.20
N GLU A 56 55.19 126.44 -21.70
CA GLU A 56 53.75 126.50 -21.97
C GLU A 56 53.34 125.63 -23.15
N GLN A 57 54.15 125.57 -24.20
CA GLN A 57 53.95 124.62 -25.29
C GLN A 57 54.00 123.17 -24.80
N LYS A 58 55.01 122.79 -23.99
CA LYS A 58 55.11 121.45 -23.42
C LYS A 58 53.93 121.10 -22.52
N ARG A 59 53.48 122.03 -21.66
CA ARG A 59 52.28 121.83 -20.84
C ARG A 59 51.04 121.59 -21.69
N SER A 60 50.86 122.35 -22.78
CA SER A 60 49.72 122.18 -23.67
C SER A 60 49.74 120.84 -24.43
N GLU A 61 50.93 120.33 -24.76
CA GLU A 61 51.12 119.02 -25.40
C GLU A 61 50.88 117.88 -24.41
N GLU A 62 51.41 117.98 -23.19
CA GLU A 62 51.16 117.00 -22.10
C GLU A 62 49.68 116.95 -21.72
N GLU A 63 49.00 118.10 -21.64
CA GLU A 63 47.57 118.16 -21.34
C GLU A 63 46.73 117.52 -22.46
N LYS A 64 47.09 117.72 -23.74
CA LYS A 64 46.45 117.00 -24.85
C LYS A 64 46.61 115.49 -24.75
N ILE A 65 47.81 115.01 -24.43
CA ILE A 65 48.09 113.56 -24.27
C ILE A 65 47.27 112.99 -23.10
N ILE A 66 47.16 113.70 -21.98
CA ILE A 66 46.35 113.28 -20.83
C ILE A 66 44.85 113.21 -21.22
N VAL A 67 44.35 114.19 -21.97
CA VAL A 67 42.96 114.20 -22.44
C VAL A 67 42.70 113.05 -23.43
N GLU A 68 43.63 112.78 -24.35
CA GLU A 68 43.51 111.63 -25.26
C GLU A 68 43.53 110.29 -24.52
N MET A 69 44.41 110.11 -23.53
CA MET A 69 44.43 108.91 -22.68
C MET A 69 43.13 108.75 -21.88
N LYS A 70 42.61 109.84 -21.30
CA LYS A 70 41.31 109.80 -20.60
C LYS A 70 40.17 109.41 -21.54
N ASN A 71 40.13 109.97 -22.74
CA ASN A 71 39.10 109.62 -23.73
C ASN A 71 39.20 108.17 -24.20
N ARG A 72 40.43 107.63 -24.34
CA ARG A 72 40.64 106.23 -24.69
C ARG A 72 40.17 105.31 -23.57
N ASN A 73 40.59 105.56 -22.33
CA ASN A 73 40.18 104.76 -21.18
C ASN A 73 38.67 104.83 -20.98
N GLN A 74 38.05 105.99 -21.20
CA GLN A 74 36.60 106.15 -21.12
C GLN A 74 35.86 105.27 -22.14
N ARG A 75 36.34 105.21 -23.40
CA ARG A 75 35.76 104.32 -24.42
C ARG A 75 35.95 102.83 -24.10
N GLU A 76 37.10 102.47 -23.55
CA GLU A 76 37.37 101.10 -23.11
C GLU A 76 36.45 100.70 -21.95
N ILE A 77 36.23 101.59 -20.97
CA ILE A 77 35.26 101.39 -19.87
C ILE A 77 33.84 101.22 -20.42
N GLU A 78 33.42 102.07 -21.36
CA GLU A 78 32.09 101.97 -21.98
C GLU A 78 31.90 100.66 -22.73
N THR A 79 32.94 100.19 -23.43
CA THR A 79 32.91 98.91 -24.16
C THR A 79 32.81 97.73 -23.20
N LEU A 80 33.59 97.73 -22.11
CA LEU A 80 33.54 96.69 -21.08
C LEU A 80 32.19 96.66 -20.37
N ASN A 81 31.61 97.83 -20.07
CA ASN A 81 30.27 97.90 -19.48
C ASN A 81 29.20 97.34 -20.41
N GLN A 82 29.28 97.60 -21.72
CA GLN A 82 28.36 97.00 -22.70
C GLN A 82 28.50 95.48 -22.77
N GLN A 83 29.72 94.96 -22.75
CA GLN A 83 29.97 93.51 -22.71
C GLN A 83 29.40 92.89 -21.42
N LEU A 84 29.64 93.52 -20.27
CA LEU A 84 29.13 93.07 -18.99
C LEU A 84 27.59 93.01 -18.98
N GLU A 85 26.91 94.04 -19.48
CA GLU A 85 25.44 94.03 -19.56
C GLU A 85 24.91 92.97 -20.54
N SER A 86 25.60 92.71 -21.65
CA SER A 86 25.22 91.63 -22.57
C SER A 86 25.37 90.24 -21.97
N GLU A 87 26.44 90.01 -21.19
CA GLU A 87 26.67 88.76 -20.47
C GLU A 87 25.67 88.56 -19.34
N LYS A 88 25.34 89.63 -18.58
CA LYS A 88 24.27 89.58 -17.58
C LYS A 88 22.94 89.15 -18.20
N LEU A 89 22.56 89.75 -19.34
CA LEU A 89 21.32 89.39 -20.02
C LEU A 89 21.34 87.94 -20.53
N ARG A 90 22.49 87.47 -21.02
CA ARG A 90 22.65 86.06 -21.43
C ARG A 90 22.46 85.12 -20.25
N ILE A 91 23.15 85.37 -19.14
CA ILE A 91 23.06 84.54 -17.92
C ILE A 91 21.64 84.56 -17.34
N GLU A 92 20.98 85.71 -17.31
CA GLU A 92 19.58 85.80 -16.86
C GLU A 92 18.64 85.00 -17.76
N THR A 93 18.86 85.02 -19.08
CA THR A 93 18.08 84.23 -20.05
C THR A 93 18.32 82.73 -19.84
N GLU A 94 19.57 82.30 -19.74
CA GLU A 94 19.94 80.90 -19.47
C GLU A 94 19.35 80.41 -18.14
N TYR A 95 19.39 81.24 -17.09
CA TYR A 95 18.81 80.90 -15.78
C TYR A 95 17.29 80.71 -15.86
N VAL A 96 16.58 81.58 -16.60
CA VAL A 96 15.13 81.44 -16.81
C VAL A 96 14.81 80.16 -17.60
N GLU A 97 15.60 79.83 -18.62
CA GLU A 97 15.42 78.59 -19.38
C GLU A 97 15.65 77.34 -18.55
N ILE A 98 16.73 77.30 -17.76
CA ILE A 98 17.02 76.18 -16.86
C ILE A 98 15.88 76.01 -15.86
N ARG A 99 15.40 77.12 -15.26
CA ARG A 99 14.28 77.08 -14.33
C ARG A 99 12.99 76.61 -14.99
N LYS A 100 12.74 76.99 -16.24
CA LYS A 100 11.59 76.51 -17.01
C LYS A 100 11.69 75.01 -17.29
N ARG A 101 12.84 74.51 -17.76
CA ARG A 101 13.07 73.07 -17.97
C ARG A 101 12.86 72.26 -16.70
N ALA A 102 13.41 72.72 -15.57
CA ALA A 102 13.22 72.06 -14.28
C ALA A 102 11.74 72.01 -13.84
N LEU A 103 10.95 73.06 -14.13
CA LEU A 103 9.52 73.07 -13.86
C LEU A 103 8.73 72.14 -14.78
N ASP A 104 9.11 72.05 -16.06
CA ASP A 104 8.46 71.17 -17.03
C ASP A 104 8.78 69.69 -16.74
N GLU A 105 10.02 69.37 -16.36
CA GLU A 105 10.43 68.04 -15.86
C GLU A 105 9.66 67.65 -14.60
N ARG A 106 9.53 68.58 -13.63
CA ARG A 106 8.76 68.31 -12.41
C ARG A 106 7.29 68.00 -12.73
N LYS A 107 6.68 68.73 -13.66
CA LYS A 107 5.30 68.46 -14.10
C LYS A 107 5.17 67.12 -14.83
N ALA A 108 6.17 66.74 -15.62
CA ALA A 108 6.19 65.44 -16.28
C ALA A 108 6.25 64.29 -15.24
N LEU A 109 7.15 64.41 -14.26
CA LEU A 109 7.26 63.44 -13.17
C LEU A 109 5.99 63.39 -12.29
N GLU A 110 5.38 64.54 -12.00
CA GLU A 110 4.08 64.59 -11.28
C GLU A 110 2.98 63.84 -12.06
N LYS A 111 2.98 63.94 -13.40
CA LYS A 111 2.02 63.21 -14.24
C LYS A 111 2.30 61.70 -14.26
N GLU A 112 3.55 61.29 -14.41
CA GLU A 112 3.95 59.87 -14.34
C GLU A 112 3.61 59.25 -12.98
N LEU A 113 3.81 59.97 -11.88
CA LEU A 113 3.42 59.51 -10.55
C LEU A 113 1.91 59.31 -10.42
N GLU A 114 1.10 60.17 -11.05
CA GLU A 114 -0.35 60.03 -11.04
C GLU A 114 -0.81 58.83 -11.88
N GLU A 115 -0.21 58.60 -13.04
CA GLU A 115 -0.45 57.42 -13.88
C GLU A 115 -0.08 56.12 -13.13
N ILE A 116 1.05 56.10 -12.41
CA ILE A 116 1.45 54.96 -11.56
C ILE A 116 0.45 54.74 -10.42
N ARG A 117 -0.03 55.81 -9.76
CA ARG A 117 -1.05 55.68 -8.70
C ARG A 117 -2.35 55.09 -9.23
N GLU A 118 -2.79 55.50 -10.41
CA GLU A 118 -3.98 54.97 -11.06
C GLU A 118 -3.81 53.48 -11.40
N GLN A 119 -2.65 53.07 -11.93
CA GLN A 119 -2.34 51.66 -12.19
C GLN A 119 -2.34 50.82 -10.90
N VAL A 120 -1.77 51.33 -9.81
CA VAL A 120 -1.77 50.65 -8.51
C VAL A 120 -3.19 50.47 -7.98
N GLU A 121 -4.07 51.45 -8.13
CA GLU A 121 -5.48 51.32 -7.72
C GLU A 121 -6.26 50.32 -8.59
N ILE A 122 -5.98 50.26 -9.90
CA ILE A 122 -6.55 49.23 -10.79
C ILE A 122 -6.10 47.84 -10.37
N GLU A 123 -4.80 47.65 -10.08
CA GLU A 123 -4.30 46.33 -9.68
C GLU A 123 -4.74 45.92 -8.27
N LYS A 124 -4.93 46.87 -7.35
CA LYS A 124 -5.57 46.58 -6.06
C LYS A 124 -7.00 46.06 -6.24
N LYS A 125 -7.79 46.68 -7.13
CA LYS A 125 -9.15 46.21 -7.45
C LYS A 125 -9.14 44.80 -8.06
N ARG A 126 -8.24 44.55 -9.01
CA ARG A 126 -8.04 43.19 -9.57
C ARG A 126 -7.68 42.18 -8.50
N GLN A 127 -6.77 42.51 -7.58
CA GLN A 127 -6.45 41.63 -6.46
C GLN A 127 -7.65 41.35 -5.55
N THR A 128 -8.48 42.37 -5.27
CA THR A 128 -9.69 42.14 -4.46
C THR A 128 -10.72 41.27 -5.19
N ASP A 129 -10.89 41.46 -6.49
CA ASP A 129 -11.81 40.66 -7.30
C ASP A 129 -11.36 39.19 -7.39
N VAL A 130 -10.06 38.96 -7.66
CA VAL A 130 -9.47 37.61 -7.69
C VAL A 130 -9.58 36.92 -6.32
N LYS A 131 -9.36 37.65 -5.22
CA LYS A 131 -9.56 37.09 -3.87
C LYS A 131 -11.02 36.69 -3.63
N GLY A 132 -11.96 37.52 -4.07
CA GLY A 132 -13.39 37.22 -3.99
C GLY A 132 -13.78 35.99 -4.81
N GLU A 133 -13.24 35.83 -6.02
CA GLU A 133 -13.45 34.63 -6.84
C GLU A 133 -12.82 33.39 -6.23
N GLN A 134 -11.59 33.48 -5.71
CA GLN A 134 -10.94 32.37 -5.01
C GLN A 134 -11.72 31.91 -3.78
N GLU A 135 -12.33 32.84 -3.05
CA GLU A 135 -13.16 32.51 -1.90
C GLU A 135 -14.46 31.80 -2.32
N LYS A 136 -15.10 32.24 -3.40
CA LYS A 136 -16.26 31.55 -3.99
C LYS A 136 -15.93 30.13 -4.45
N ILE A 137 -14.82 29.95 -5.18
CA ILE A 137 -14.36 28.62 -5.65
C ILE A 137 -14.10 27.70 -4.45
N ARG A 138 -13.46 28.21 -3.38
CA ARG A 138 -13.23 27.44 -2.15
C ARG A 138 -14.52 27.09 -1.43
N GLU A 139 -15.51 27.98 -1.43
CA GLU A 139 -16.81 27.72 -0.81
C GLU A 139 -17.62 26.69 -1.60
N GLU A 140 -17.61 26.77 -2.93
CA GLU A 140 -18.23 25.79 -3.83
C GLU A 140 -17.57 24.41 -3.69
N ALA A 141 -16.24 24.34 -3.72
CA ALA A 141 -15.51 23.08 -3.49
C ALA A 141 -15.79 22.48 -2.10
N ARG A 142 -15.99 23.31 -1.06
CA ARG A 142 -16.40 22.83 0.27
C ARG A 142 -17.82 22.26 0.26
N LYS A 143 -18.74 22.86 -0.49
CA LYS A 143 -20.11 22.36 -0.62
C LYS A 143 -20.14 21.04 -1.38
N GLU A 144 -19.39 20.92 -2.48
CA GLU A 144 -19.26 19.67 -3.23
C GLU A 144 -18.66 18.55 -2.37
N MET A 145 -17.53 18.81 -1.68
CA MET A 145 -16.94 17.83 -0.77
C MET A 145 -17.89 17.43 0.38
N ALA A 146 -18.74 18.35 0.87
CA ALA A 146 -19.72 18.02 1.89
C ALA A 146 -20.82 17.09 1.36
N VAL A 147 -21.28 17.31 0.12
CA VAL A 147 -22.26 16.45 -0.56
C VAL A 147 -21.68 15.06 -0.81
N GLU A 148 -20.47 14.98 -1.37
CA GLU A 148 -19.78 13.69 -1.61
C GLU A 148 -19.55 12.92 -0.30
N ARG A 149 -19.16 13.61 0.77
CA ARG A 149 -19.00 13.00 2.09
C ARG A 149 -20.32 12.47 2.64
N GLU A 150 -21.42 13.19 2.45
CA GLU A 150 -22.74 12.75 2.90
C GLU A 150 -23.24 11.54 2.09
N GLU A 151 -23.00 11.50 0.78
CA GLU A 151 -23.27 10.34 -0.07
C GLU A 151 -22.44 9.12 0.33
N MET A 152 -21.13 9.29 0.58
CA MET A 152 -20.29 8.20 1.09
C MET A 152 -20.79 7.66 2.43
N ILE A 153 -21.18 8.53 3.37
CA ILE A 153 -21.76 8.11 4.65
C ILE A 153 -23.06 7.34 4.44
N LYS A 154 -23.90 7.77 3.50
CA LYS A 154 -25.18 7.11 3.19
C LYS A 154 -24.95 5.72 2.57
N GLN A 155 -23.95 5.59 1.68
CA GLN A 155 -23.59 4.32 1.07
C GLN A 155 -22.97 3.35 2.08
N ALA A 156 -22.06 3.83 2.93
CA ALA A 156 -21.47 3.04 4.01
C ALA A 156 -22.53 2.53 5.00
N LYS A 157 -23.53 3.35 5.35
CA LYS A 157 -24.67 2.90 6.18
C LYS A 157 -25.50 1.82 5.50
N LYS A 158 -25.77 1.98 4.19
CA LYS A 158 -26.52 0.98 3.41
C LYS A 158 -25.78 -0.35 3.33
N GLU A 159 -24.47 -0.32 3.15
CA GLU A 159 -23.62 -1.53 3.17
C GLU A 159 -23.57 -2.15 4.57
N GLN A 160 -23.45 -1.34 5.62
CA GLN A 160 -23.49 -1.83 7.00
C GLN A 160 -24.85 -2.50 7.32
N GLU A 161 -25.96 -1.91 6.89
CA GLU A 161 -27.29 -2.51 7.02
C GLU A 161 -27.43 -3.81 6.22
N ALA A 162 -26.86 -3.88 5.01
CA ALA A 162 -26.85 -5.11 4.20
C ALA A 162 -26.03 -6.23 4.83
N ILE A 163 -24.86 -5.92 5.41
CA ILE A 163 -24.03 -6.88 6.14
C ILE A 163 -24.77 -7.39 7.38
N LEU A 164 -25.40 -6.50 8.14
CA LEU A 164 -26.19 -6.89 9.32
C LEU A 164 -27.40 -7.75 8.94
N ALA A 165 -28.06 -7.46 7.82
CA ALA A 165 -29.16 -8.27 7.31
C ALA A 165 -28.69 -9.66 6.86
N SER A 166 -27.56 -9.76 6.15
CA SER A 166 -26.96 -11.05 5.75
C SER A 166 -26.58 -11.88 6.98
N ALA A 167 -25.90 -11.26 7.95
CA ALA A 167 -25.52 -11.93 9.19
C ALA A 167 -26.74 -12.42 9.97
N HIS A 168 -27.82 -11.62 10.03
CA HIS A 168 -29.07 -12.06 10.64
C HIS A 168 -29.69 -13.27 9.91
N GLN A 169 -29.72 -13.23 8.58
CA GLN A 169 -30.26 -14.33 7.78
C GLN A 169 -29.44 -15.61 7.95
N GLU A 170 -28.11 -15.52 7.97
CA GLU A 170 -27.22 -16.66 8.25
C GLU A 170 -27.44 -17.21 9.65
N THR A 171 -27.55 -16.35 10.67
CA THR A 171 -27.84 -16.81 12.04
C THR A 171 -29.21 -17.46 12.17
N GLU A 172 -30.21 -16.99 11.43
CA GLU A 172 -31.55 -17.59 11.42
C GLU A 172 -31.52 -18.95 10.71
N GLN A 173 -30.80 -19.07 9.59
CA GLN A 173 -30.59 -20.35 8.91
C GLN A 173 -29.86 -21.37 9.79
N LEU A 174 -28.80 -20.95 10.48
CA LEU A 174 -28.10 -21.78 11.47
C LEU A 174 -29.03 -22.19 12.61
N ALA A 175 -29.85 -21.27 13.13
CA ALA A 175 -30.81 -21.59 14.19
C ALA A 175 -31.87 -22.60 13.72
N ILE A 176 -32.31 -22.53 12.46
CA ILE A 176 -33.22 -23.51 11.86
C ILE A 176 -32.53 -24.87 11.72
N GLN A 177 -31.28 -24.89 11.25
CA GLN A 177 -30.51 -26.12 11.09
C GLN A 177 -30.28 -26.81 12.44
N VAL A 178 -29.88 -26.06 13.47
CA VAL A 178 -29.69 -26.59 14.84
C VAL A 178 -31.00 -27.14 15.41
N ARG A 179 -32.15 -26.49 15.15
CA ARG A 179 -33.46 -27.04 15.57
C ARG A 179 -33.78 -28.35 14.86
N LYS A 180 -33.53 -28.44 13.55
CA LYS A 180 -33.75 -29.66 12.78
C LYS A 180 -32.85 -30.80 13.29
N GLU A 181 -31.57 -30.54 13.48
CA GLU A 181 -30.62 -31.52 14.03
C GLU A 181 -31.01 -31.95 15.45
N TYR A 182 -31.53 -31.03 16.28
CA TYR A 182 -32.04 -31.35 17.61
C TYR A 182 -33.31 -32.20 17.57
N GLU A 183 -34.25 -31.90 16.68
CA GLU A 183 -35.46 -32.71 16.46
C GLU A 183 -35.12 -34.11 15.96
N ASP A 184 -34.22 -34.23 14.98
CA ASP A 184 -33.75 -35.50 14.43
C ASP A 184 -33.03 -36.33 15.53
N ALA A 185 -32.18 -35.68 16.34
CA ALA A 185 -31.53 -36.34 17.48
C ALA A 185 -32.53 -36.83 18.54
N MET A 186 -33.58 -36.05 18.81
CA MET A 186 -34.64 -36.45 19.74
C MET A 186 -35.49 -37.59 19.20
N GLN A 187 -35.81 -37.60 17.90
CA GLN A 187 -36.51 -38.71 17.26
C GLN A 187 -35.68 -40.00 17.30
N ARG A 188 -34.37 -39.90 17.00
CA ARG A 188 -33.45 -41.04 17.05
C ARG A 188 -33.30 -41.58 18.48
N ARG A 189 -33.27 -40.70 19.48
CA ARG A 189 -33.30 -41.09 20.89
C ARG A 189 -34.59 -41.84 21.23
N GLN A 190 -35.74 -41.39 20.74
CA GLN A 190 -37.02 -42.06 20.99
C GLN A 190 -37.05 -43.45 20.34
N GLN A 191 -36.57 -43.58 19.10
CA GLN A 191 -36.45 -44.87 18.41
C GLN A 191 -35.59 -45.86 19.22
N LEU A 192 -34.44 -45.42 19.74
CA LEU A 192 -33.58 -46.26 20.58
C LEU A 192 -34.27 -46.68 21.88
N ILE A 193 -35.10 -45.81 22.48
CA ILE A 193 -35.89 -46.16 23.67
C ILE A 193 -36.94 -47.23 23.32
N ASP A 194 -37.63 -47.07 22.19
CA ASP A 194 -38.65 -48.02 21.75
C ASP A 194 -38.04 -49.38 21.41
N GLU A 195 -36.89 -49.41 20.71
CA GLU A 195 -36.11 -50.61 20.44
C GLU A 195 -35.64 -51.30 21.73
N ALA A 196 -35.17 -50.53 22.71
CA ALA A 196 -34.76 -51.07 24.01
C ALA A 196 -35.96 -51.69 24.78
N GLN A 197 -37.15 -51.09 24.69
CA GLN A 197 -38.36 -51.65 25.30
C GLN A 197 -38.81 -52.95 24.62
N ILE A 198 -38.70 -53.03 23.29
CA ILE A 198 -38.98 -54.26 22.53
C ILE A 198 -37.99 -55.36 22.93
N ALA A 199 -36.71 -55.02 23.03
CA ALA A 199 -35.68 -55.96 23.48
C ALA A 199 -35.90 -56.44 24.92
N GLU A 200 -36.32 -55.55 25.83
CA GLU A 200 -36.66 -55.92 27.21
C GLU A 200 -37.88 -56.85 27.28
N ALA A 201 -38.91 -56.59 26.46
CA ALA A 201 -40.08 -57.45 26.38
C ALA A 201 -39.72 -58.84 25.84
N ALA A 202 -38.90 -58.92 24.78
CA ALA A 202 -38.42 -60.18 24.23
C ALA A 202 -37.55 -60.96 25.23
N ALA A 203 -36.72 -60.25 26.02
CA ALA A 203 -35.92 -60.86 27.08
C ALA A 203 -36.80 -61.45 28.20
N LYS A 204 -37.86 -60.75 28.61
CA LYS A 204 -38.84 -61.28 29.59
C LYS A 204 -39.54 -62.53 29.07
N GLU A 205 -40.00 -62.51 27.82
CA GLU A 205 -40.65 -63.68 27.21
C GLU A 205 -39.69 -64.88 27.10
N ALA A 206 -38.41 -64.64 26.79
CA ALA A 206 -37.39 -65.69 26.76
C ALA A 206 -37.14 -66.29 28.16
N ILE A 207 -37.15 -65.48 29.21
CA ILE A 207 -37.03 -65.95 30.60
C ILE A 207 -38.24 -66.79 30.98
N GLU A 208 -39.46 -66.35 30.66
CA GLU A 208 -40.68 -67.11 30.95
C GLU A 208 -40.71 -68.47 30.24
N ARG A 209 -40.26 -68.53 28.97
CA ARG A 209 -40.13 -69.79 28.23
C ARG A 209 -39.07 -70.71 28.84
N ARG A 210 -37.95 -70.17 29.30
CA ARG A 210 -36.91 -70.94 30.01
C ARG A 210 -37.45 -71.52 31.30
N ASP A 211 -38.16 -70.73 32.10
CA ASP A 211 -38.70 -71.15 33.39
C ASP A 211 -39.81 -72.20 33.20
N ALA A 212 -40.63 -72.08 32.15
CA ALA A 212 -41.59 -73.10 31.75
C ALA A 212 -40.91 -74.42 31.33
N ALA A 213 -39.88 -74.34 30.48
CA ALA A 213 -39.11 -75.50 30.05
C ALA A 213 -38.38 -76.19 31.22
N GLU A 214 -37.88 -75.44 32.20
CA GLU A 214 -37.26 -75.99 33.40
C GLU A 214 -38.28 -76.73 34.29
N LYS A 215 -39.51 -76.23 34.35
CA LYS A 215 -40.60 -76.91 35.06
C LYS A 215 -40.97 -78.23 34.39
N GLU A 216 -41.11 -78.24 33.07
CA GLU A 216 -41.34 -79.47 32.28
C GLU A 216 -40.19 -80.46 32.44
N TYR A 217 -38.94 -79.98 32.48
CA TYR A 217 -37.77 -80.81 32.74
C TYR A 217 -37.80 -81.46 34.12
N LYS A 218 -38.17 -80.72 35.18
CA LYS A 218 -38.31 -81.27 36.53
C LYS A 218 -39.46 -82.27 36.65
N GLU A 219 -40.56 -82.04 35.94
CA GLU A 219 -41.68 -82.99 35.87
C GLU A 219 -41.27 -84.28 35.13
N MET A 220 -40.53 -84.17 34.02
CA MET A 220 -39.95 -85.32 33.33
C MET A 220 -38.91 -86.05 34.20
N GLU A 221 -38.06 -85.35 34.93
CA GLU A 221 -37.06 -85.94 35.83
C GLU A 221 -37.74 -86.70 36.99
N SER A 222 -38.82 -86.15 37.55
CA SER A 222 -39.62 -86.86 38.56
C SER A 222 -40.29 -88.11 38.01
N SER A 223 -40.80 -88.04 36.77
CA SER A 223 -41.39 -89.18 36.05
C SER A 223 -40.35 -90.26 35.70
N LEU A 224 -39.12 -89.84 35.39
CA LEU A 224 -38.02 -90.74 35.08
C LEU A 224 -37.50 -91.44 36.36
N ASN A 225 -37.51 -90.74 37.49
CA ASN A 225 -37.19 -91.33 38.79
C ASN A 225 -38.26 -92.31 39.27
N THR A 226 -39.56 -92.06 39.06
CA THR A 226 -40.62 -93.05 39.32
C THR A 226 -40.52 -94.25 38.39
N MET A 227 -40.26 -94.07 37.09
CA MET A 227 -39.97 -95.19 36.19
C MET A 227 -38.76 -96.01 36.63
N LYS A 228 -37.73 -95.37 37.19
CA LYS A 228 -36.53 -96.07 37.68
C LYS A 228 -36.82 -96.91 38.93
N THR A 229 -37.64 -96.40 39.85
CA THR A 229 -38.10 -97.17 41.01
C THR A 229 -39.05 -98.31 40.61
N ASP A 230 -39.89 -98.09 39.60
CA ASP A 230 -40.81 -99.12 39.09
C ASP A 230 -40.06 -100.20 38.30
N TYR A 231 -39.01 -99.83 37.57
CA TYR A 231 -38.12 -100.76 36.88
C TYR A 231 -37.32 -101.63 37.86
N GLU A 232 -36.81 -101.07 38.95
CA GLU A 232 -36.11 -101.84 39.98
C GLU A 232 -37.06 -102.73 40.82
N ALA A 233 -38.31 -102.30 41.04
CA ALA A 233 -39.35 -103.11 41.66
C ALA A 233 -39.83 -104.25 40.75
N ALA A 234 -39.95 -104.00 39.44
CA ALA A 234 -40.30 -105.00 38.43
C ALA A 234 -39.17 -106.04 38.25
N LYS A 235 -37.90 -105.61 38.28
CA LYS A 235 -36.73 -106.50 38.20
C LYS A 235 -36.66 -107.49 39.38
N LYS A 236 -36.97 -107.04 40.60
CA LYS A 236 -37.05 -107.91 41.80
C LYS A 236 -38.23 -108.88 41.79
N LYS A 237 -39.33 -108.58 41.08
CA LYS A 237 -40.45 -109.51 40.89
C LYS A 237 -40.19 -110.53 39.77
N LEU A 238 -39.55 -110.10 38.68
CA LEU A 238 -39.23 -110.94 37.52
C LEU A 238 -38.15 -112.01 37.79
N GLU A 239 -37.24 -111.79 38.74
CA GLU A 239 -36.26 -112.80 39.18
C GLU A 239 -36.86 -113.85 40.14
N ALA A 240 -38.03 -113.60 40.74
CA ALA A 240 -38.72 -114.52 41.66
C ALA A 240 -39.83 -115.37 40.99
N GLU A 241 -40.36 -114.94 39.83
CA GLU A 241 -41.49 -115.60 39.15
C GLU A 241 -41.07 -116.51 37.97
N ALA A 242 -39.77 -116.61 37.67
CA ALA A 242 -39.22 -117.38 36.54
C ALA A 242 -39.07 -118.91 36.74
N GLN A 243 -39.44 -119.47 37.90
CA GLN A 243 -39.48 -120.94 38.13
C GLN A 243 -40.90 -121.50 38.37
N GLN A 244 -41.90 -120.62 38.43
CA GLN A 244 -43.28 -120.83 38.85
C GLN A 244 -44.34 -121.35 37.87
N THR A 245 -44.39 -120.87 36.61
CA THR A 245 -45.74 -120.88 35.98
C THR A 245 -45.77 -120.86 34.46
N THR A 246 -44.90 -121.65 33.84
CA THR A 246 -45.04 -122.12 32.45
C THR A 246 -46.15 -123.18 32.32
N GLN A 247 -47.32 -122.99 32.94
CA GLN A 247 -48.46 -123.94 32.83
C GLN A 247 -49.85 -123.42 33.22
N LYS A 248 -50.12 -122.11 33.14
CA LYS A 248 -51.50 -121.58 33.13
C LYS A 248 -51.58 -120.44 32.11
N MET A 249 -51.81 -120.80 30.85
CA MET A 249 -53.08 -120.52 30.16
C MET A 249 -53.32 -119.02 29.97
N LEU A 250 -53.17 -118.48 28.76
CA LEU A 250 -54.21 -118.57 27.71
C LEU A 250 -55.62 -118.43 28.31
N LYS A 251 -55.97 -117.19 28.65
CA LYS A 251 -57.29 -116.60 28.38
C LYS A 251 -57.18 -115.10 28.58
N GLU A 252 -57.74 -114.35 27.63
CA GLU A 252 -57.90 -112.89 27.61
C GLU A 252 -56.78 -112.13 26.89
N GLY A 253 -56.78 -112.29 25.57
CA GLY A 253 -56.05 -111.46 24.61
C GLY A 253 -56.94 -111.02 23.46
N GLU A 254 -58.16 -110.57 23.75
CA GLU A 254 -59.11 -110.09 22.72
C GLU A 254 -59.55 -108.62 22.87
N ASP A 255 -59.15 -107.88 23.91
CA ASP A 255 -59.63 -106.49 24.12
C ASP A 255 -58.56 -105.38 24.03
N ALA A 256 -57.47 -105.56 23.28
CA ALA A 256 -56.40 -104.55 23.13
C ALA A 256 -56.19 -104.07 21.69
N LYS A 257 -57.24 -104.03 20.86
CA LYS A 257 -57.17 -103.51 19.48
C LYS A 257 -58.10 -102.34 19.16
N ALA A 258 -58.92 -101.88 20.12
CA ALA A 258 -59.89 -100.80 19.90
C ALA A 258 -59.43 -99.40 20.38
N ALA A 259 -58.41 -99.29 21.23
CA ALA A 259 -57.98 -97.99 21.79
C ALA A 259 -56.95 -97.23 20.92
N SER A 260 -56.24 -97.90 20.01
CA SER A 260 -55.14 -97.29 19.24
C SER A 260 -55.57 -96.44 18.04
N ILE A 261 -56.88 -96.41 17.70
CA ILE A 261 -57.37 -95.70 16.50
C ILE A 261 -57.92 -94.30 16.82
N ALA A 262 -58.33 -94.01 18.06
CA ALA A 262 -58.87 -92.70 18.44
C ALA A 262 -57.79 -91.63 18.73
N GLU A 263 -56.57 -92.03 19.07
CA GLU A 263 -55.48 -91.12 19.44
C GLU A 263 -54.72 -90.57 18.21
N GLY A 264 -54.77 -91.29 17.09
CA GLY A 264 -54.13 -90.90 15.83
C GLY A 264 -54.85 -89.78 15.06
N GLU A 265 -56.15 -89.59 15.26
CA GLU A 265 -56.93 -88.55 14.56
C GLU A 265 -56.83 -87.18 15.27
N LYS A 266 -56.60 -87.16 16.59
CA LYS A 266 -56.41 -85.93 17.37
C LYS A 266 -55.03 -85.28 17.11
N ALA A 267 -53.99 -86.11 16.87
CA ALA A 267 -52.65 -85.63 16.54
C ALA A 267 -52.55 -85.03 15.12
N LYS A 268 -53.33 -85.53 14.16
CA LYS A 268 -53.37 -84.94 12.80
C LYS A 268 -54.11 -83.60 12.75
N ALA A 269 -55.13 -83.39 13.57
CA ALA A 269 -55.84 -82.10 13.63
C ALA A 269 -54.99 -81.00 14.30
N ALA A 270 -54.20 -81.34 15.33
CA ALA A 270 -53.27 -80.41 15.98
C ALA A 270 -52.12 -79.97 15.05
N ALA A 271 -51.53 -80.90 14.29
CA ALA A 271 -50.46 -80.59 13.34
C ALA A 271 -50.91 -79.71 12.17
N ILE A 272 -52.18 -79.80 11.75
CA ILE A 272 -52.74 -78.94 10.68
C ILE A 272 -53.00 -77.51 11.20
N ALA A 273 -53.46 -77.37 12.46
CA ALA A 273 -53.66 -76.05 13.07
C ALA A 273 -52.34 -75.31 13.30
N GLU A 274 -51.30 -76.01 13.75
CA GLU A 274 -49.97 -75.45 13.96
C GLU A 274 -49.31 -75.02 12.63
N ALA A 275 -49.48 -75.82 11.57
CA ALA A 275 -49.00 -75.46 10.23
C ALA A 275 -49.71 -74.22 9.65
N GLN A 276 -51.01 -74.03 9.94
CA GLN A 276 -51.75 -72.84 9.53
C GLN A 276 -51.33 -71.58 10.31
N GLN A 277 -50.97 -71.73 11.58
CA GLN A 277 -50.48 -70.63 12.41
C GLN A 277 -49.08 -70.17 11.97
N VAL A 278 -48.18 -71.11 11.64
CA VAL A 278 -46.85 -70.81 11.10
C VAL A 278 -46.94 -70.10 9.73
N LEU A 279 -47.91 -70.47 8.88
CA LEU A 279 -48.13 -69.78 7.61
C LEU A 279 -48.66 -68.35 7.80
N ALA A 280 -49.54 -68.11 8.78
CA ALA A 280 -50.03 -66.78 9.11
C ALA A 280 -48.92 -65.88 9.68
N ASP A 281 -48.04 -66.43 10.53
CA ASP A 281 -46.90 -65.70 11.09
C ASP A 281 -45.85 -65.38 10.03
N LEU A 282 -45.60 -66.28 9.07
CA LEU A 282 -44.75 -66.05 7.90
C LEU A 282 -45.31 -64.94 7.00
N GLU A 283 -46.62 -64.90 6.79
CA GLU A 283 -47.26 -63.86 5.97
C GLU A 283 -47.21 -62.49 6.67
N LYS A 284 -47.31 -62.45 8.00
CA LYS A 284 -47.15 -61.23 8.81
C LYS A 284 -45.72 -60.71 8.80
N THR A 285 -44.72 -61.59 8.94
CA THR A 285 -43.30 -61.21 8.85
C THR A 285 -42.93 -60.73 7.45
N LYS A 286 -43.47 -61.35 6.39
CA LYS A 286 -43.28 -60.87 5.02
C LYS A 286 -43.85 -59.47 4.83
N LYS A 287 -45.05 -59.19 5.38
CA LYS A 287 -45.65 -57.85 5.33
C LYS A 287 -44.86 -56.79 6.09
N GLN A 288 -44.28 -57.15 7.25
CA GLN A 288 -43.39 -56.25 7.98
C GLN A 288 -42.10 -55.96 7.20
N ALA A 289 -41.47 -56.99 6.63
CA ALA A 289 -40.28 -56.83 5.81
C ALA A 289 -40.54 -55.97 4.56
N ASP A 290 -41.69 -56.15 3.90
CA ASP A 290 -42.09 -55.33 2.74
C ASP A 290 -42.33 -53.86 3.13
N ASN A 291 -42.92 -53.59 4.30
CA ASN A 291 -43.13 -52.23 4.81
C ASN A 291 -41.80 -51.54 5.21
N GLU A 292 -40.89 -52.27 5.86
CA GLU A 292 -39.56 -51.77 6.21
C GLU A 292 -38.75 -51.47 4.95
N MET A 293 -38.80 -52.35 3.95
CA MET A 293 -38.13 -52.13 2.67
C MET A 293 -38.71 -50.92 1.91
N GLN A 294 -40.03 -50.69 1.96
CA GLN A 294 -40.63 -49.47 1.42
C GLN A 294 -40.19 -48.20 2.18
N ALA A 295 -40.03 -48.26 3.50
CA ALA A 295 -39.51 -47.15 4.29
C ALA A 295 -38.06 -46.82 3.89
N TYR A 296 -37.19 -47.83 3.70
CA TYR A 296 -35.83 -47.63 3.21
C TYR A 296 -35.78 -47.05 1.80
N VAL A 297 -36.66 -47.48 0.89
CA VAL A 297 -36.74 -46.92 -0.47
C VAL A 297 -37.17 -45.46 -0.44
N THR A 298 -38.15 -45.11 0.40
CA THR A 298 -38.65 -43.74 0.52
C THR A 298 -37.59 -42.82 1.13
N GLU A 299 -36.87 -43.30 2.14
CA GLU A 299 -35.77 -42.54 2.75
C GLU A 299 -34.58 -42.37 1.80
N ALA A 300 -34.23 -43.42 1.03
CA ALA A 300 -33.21 -43.32 0.00
C ALA A 300 -33.59 -42.29 -1.09
N GLN A 301 -34.86 -42.23 -1.50
CA GLN A 301 -35.36 -41.21 -2.43
C GLN A 301 -35.28 -39.79 -1.85
N ARG A 302 -35.57 -39.62 -0.55
CA ARG A 302 -35.43 -38.33 0.16
C ARG A 302 -33.96 -37.87 0.18
N ILE A 303 -33.04 -38.77 0.51
CA ILE A 303 -31.60 -38.48 0.53
C ILE A 303 -31.11 -38.10 -0.86
N MET A 304 -31.52 -38.82 -1.92
CA MET A 304 -31.13 -38.45 -3.29
C MET A 304 -31.67 -37.06 -3.69
N ALA A 305 -32.88 -36.70 -3.31
CA ALA A 305 -33.43 -35.36 -3.57
C ALA A 305 -32.69 -34.25 -2.78
N GLU A 306 -32.27 -34.52 -1.54
CA GLU A 306 -31.43 -33.59 -0.77
C GLU A 306 -30.02 -33.43 -1.39
N VAL A 307 -29.44 -34.52 -1.91
CA VAL A 307 -28.15 -34.49 -2.63
C VAL A 307 -28.26 -33.69 -3.93
N GLU A 308 -29.32 -33.86 -4.71
CA GLU A 308 -29.54 -33.06 -5.93
C GLU A 308 -29.69 -31.57 -5.60
N LYS A 309 -30.39 -31.24 -4.50
CA LYS A 309 -30.52 -29.85 -4.05
C LYS A 309 -29.16 -29.26 -3.61
N ALA A 310 -28.37 -30.03 -2.85
CA ALA A 310 -27.04 -29.63 -2.43
C ALA A 310 -26.09 -29.45 -3.63
N GLN A 311 -26.19 -30.30 -4.66
CA GLN A 311 -25.43 -30.15 -5.90
C GLN A 311 -25.84 -28.90 -6.69
N ALA A 312 -27.12 -28.56 -6.72
CA ALA A 312 -27.59 -27.32 -7.36
C ALA A 312 -27.11 -26.07 -6.61
N GLU A 313 -27.06 -26.10 -5.28
CA GLU A 313 -26.50 -25.01 -4.45
C GLU A 313 -24.99 -24.90 -4.61
N GLN A 314 -24.27 -26.04 -4.64
CA GLN A 314 -22.83 -26.07 -4.92
C GLN A 314 -22.51 -25.46 -6.30
N LYS A 315 -23.31 -25.78 -7.33
CA LYS A 315 -23.12 -25.20 -8.67
C LYS A 315 -23.29 -23.68 -8.67
N LYS A 316 -24.27 -23.15 -7.93
CA LYS A 316 -24.46 -21.69 -7.79
C LYS A 316 -23.27 -21.03 -7.11
N LEU A 317 -22.73 -21.64 -6.05
CA LEU A 317 -21.54 -21.14 -5.35
C LEU A 317 -20.30 -21.14 -6.24
N VAL A 318 -20.14 -22.15 -7.11
CA VAL A 318 -19.05 -22.18 -8.10
C VAL A 318 -19.22 -21.06 -9.13
N GLU A 319 -20.42 -20.89 -9.69
CA GLU A 319 -20.71 -19.79 -10.63
C GLU A 319 -20.49 -18.40 -9.99
N GLU A 320 -20.79 -18.23 -8.70
CA GLU A 320 -20.56 -17.00 -7.95
C GLU A 320 -19.06 -16.78 -7.66
N SER A 321 -18.32 -17.84 -7.31
CA SER A 321 -16.86 -17.80 -7.14
C SER A 321 -16.15 -17.42 -8.45
N GLU A 322 -16.60 -17.96 -9.58
CA GLU A 322 -16.05 -17.61 -10.90
C GLU A 322 -16.32 -16.14 -11.26
N ARG A 323 -17.50 -15.62 -10.92
CA ARG A 323 -17.81 -14.18 -11.10
C ARG A 323 -16.95 -13.30 -10.21
N MET A 324 -16.74 -13.68 -8.95
CA MET A 324 -15.85 -12.94 -8.05
C MET A 324 -14.41 -12.97 -8.53
N GLN A 325 -13.92 -14.11 -9.04
CA GLN A 325 -12.58 -14.21 -9.61
C GLN A 325 -12.42 -13.34 -10.86
N ALA A 326 -13.41 -13.35 -11.77
CA ALA A 326 -13.40 -12.48 -12.94
C ALA A 326 -13.40 -10.98 -12.57
N ALA A 327 -14.16 -10.59 -11.54
CA ALA A 327 -14.14 -9.23 -11.01
C ALA A 327 -12.80 -8.87 -10.35
N LEU A 328 -12.15 -9.84 -9.68
CA LEU A 328 -10.80 -9.66 -9.13
C LEU A 328 -9.77 -9.44 -10.24
N ASP A 329 -9.82 -10.23 -11.32
CA ASP A 329 -8.92 -10.09 -12.46
C ASP A 329 -9.14 -8.76 -13.20
N GLU A 330 -10.39 -8.30 -13.30
CA GLU A 330 -10.73 -7.00 -13.90
C GLU A 330 -10.22 -5.82 -13.04
N THR A 331 -10.39 -5.89 -11.73
CA THR A 331 -9.84 -4.89 -10.79
C THR A 331 -8.32 -4.88 -10.78
N GLN A 332 -7.67 -6.05 -10.92
CA GLN A 332 -6.22 -6.14 -11.03
C GLN A 332 -5.68 -5.50 -12.32
N LYS A 333 -6.33 -5.72 -13.47
CA LYS A 333 -6.01 -5.02 -14.73
C LYS A 333 -6.21 -3.52 -14.64
N ALA A 334 -7.26 -3.06 -13.95
CA ALA A 334 -7.47 -1.64 -13.70
C ALA A 334 -6.33 -1.06 -12.85
N TYR A 335 -5.86 -1.78 -11.83
CA TYR A 335 -4.72 -1.37 -11.00
C TYR A 335 -3.41 -1.28 -11.79
N GLU A 336 -3.14 -2.25 -12.66
CA GLU A 336 -1.99 -2.23 -13.58
C GLU A 336 -2.05 -1.03 -14.54
N THR A 337 -3.23 -0.70 -15.06
CA THR A 337 -3.43 0.46 -15.92
C THR A 337 -3.15 1.77 -15.17
N VAL A 338 -3.66 1.91 -13.94
CA VAL A 338 -3.40 3.08 -13.08
C VAL A 338 -1.92 3.18 -12.71
N ALA A 339 -1.24 2.04 -12.47
CA ALA A 339 0.19 2.02 -12.22
C ALA A 339 1.00 2.51 -13.44
N GLN A 340 0.62 2.07 -14.64
CA GLN A 340 1.24 2.52 -15.90
C GLN A 340 0.99 4.02 -16.15
N GLU A 341 -0.23 4.51 -15.90
CA GLU A 341 -0.56 5.93 -16.00
C GLU A 341 0.24 6.78 -15.02
N LYS A 342 0.43 6.30 -13.79
CA LYS A 342 1.27 6.97 -12.80
C LYS A 342 2.73 7.05 -13.25
N GLU A 343 3.28 5.96 -13.77
CA GLU A 343 4.67 5.95 -14.30
C GLU A 343 4.83 6.94 -15.46
N ASN A 344 3.85 7.00 -16.36
CA ASN A 344 3.82 7.99 -17.45
C ASN A 344 3.72 9.43 -16.92
N LEU A 345 2.93 9.66 -15.87
CA LEU A 345 2.80 10.97 -15.24
C LEU A 345 4.11 11.40 -14.56
N ASP A 346 4.75 10.49 -13.83
CA ASP A 346 6.03 10.74 -13.16
C ASP A 346 7.12 11.07 -14.20
N ALA A 347 7.17 10.34 -15.32
CA ALA A 347 8.06 10.65 -16.43
C ALA A 347 7.78 12.02 -17.08
N ALA A 348 6.50 12.39 -17.23
CA ALA A 348 6.11 13.70 -17.74
C ALA A 348 6.50 14.83 -16.78
N VAL A 349 6.32 14.64 -15.47
CA VAL A 349 6.74 15.59 -14.43
C VAL A 349 8.25 15.78 -14.44
N ASP A 350 9.03 14.72 -14.58
CA ASP A 350 10.49 14.82 -14.65
C ASP A 350 10.97 15.51 -15.94
N SER A 351 10.29 15.30 -17.07
CA SER A 351 10.53 16.06 -18.30
C SER A 351 10.25 17.56 -18.10
N MET A 352 9.10 17.91 -17.52
CA MET A 352 8.73 19.30 -17.24
C MET A 352 9.71 19.97 -16.26
N LYS A 353 10.20 19.25 -15.24
CA LYS A 353 11.23 19.78 -14.33
C LYS A 353 12.52 20.09 -15.06
N LYS A 354 12.99 19.19 -15.93
CA LYS A 354 14.21 19.43 -16.74
C LYS A 354 14.04 20.64 -17.65
N GLU A 355 12.89 20.76 -18.33
CA GLU A 355 12.58 21.93 -19.16
C GLU A 355 12.57 23.22 -18.33
N ALA A 356 11.88 23.22 -17.18
CA ALA A 356 11.85 24.37 -16.27
C ALA A 356 13.25 24.75 -15.73
N GLU A 357 14.10 23.77 -15.44
CA GLU A 357 15.49 24.00 -15.02
C GLU A 357 16.33 24.60 -16.15
N THR A 358 16.19 24.09 -17.38
CA THR A 358 16.88 24.65 -18.55
C THR A 358 16.44 26.08 -18.85
N GLU A 359 15.14 26.36 -18.73
CA GLU A 359 14.59 27.69 -18.95
C GLU A 359 15.02 28.66 -17.85
N ARG A 360 15.00 28.22 -16.59
CA ARG A 360 15.54 29.01 -15.47
C ARG A 360 17.02 29.31 -15.66
N ALA A 361 17.82 28.34 -16.10
CA ALA A 361 19.23 28.54 -16.39
C ALA A 361 19.44 29.55 -17.54
N ARG A 362 18.60 29.49 -18.59
CA ARG A 362 18.60 30.45 -19.70
C ARG A 362 18.30 31.87 -19.21
N ILE A 363 17.24 32.05 -18.44
CA ILE A 363 16.84 33.36 -17.88
C ILE A 363 17.94 33.91 -16.97
N ILE A 364 18.53 33.09 -16.10
CA ILE A 364 19.62 33.53 -15.21
C ILE A 364 20.82 34.01 -16.05
N LYS A 365 21.17 33.28 -17.11
CA LYS A 365 22.26 33.67 -17.99
C LYS A 365 21.97 34.98 -18.72
N GLU A 366 20.79 35.11 -19.35
CA GLU A 366 20.39 36.34 -20.04
C GLU A 366 20.36 37.54 -19.08
N THR A 367 19.82 37.36 -17.87
CA THR A 367 19.80 38.42 -16.84
C THR A 367 21.21 38.80 -16.38
N THR A 368 22.12 37.83 -16.28
CA THR A 368 23.51 38.07 -15.89
C THR A 368 24.27 38.81 -17.00
N ASP A 369 24.11 38.36 -18.25
CA ASP A 369 24.74 38.98 -19.42
C ASP A 369 24.25 40.43 -19.61
N GLU A 370 22.96 40.70 -19.38
CA GLU A 370 22.41 42.06 -19.45
C GLU A 370 22.89 42.93 -18.28
N ARG A 371 22.96 42.38 -17.07
CA ARG A 371 23.55 43.09 -15.92
C ARG A 371 25.00 43.47 -16.19
N ASP A 372 25.79 42.54 -16.73
CA ASP A 372 27.21 42.78 -17.04
C ASP A 372 27.36 43.82 -18.14
N ARG A 373 26.48 43.81 -19.16
CA ARG A 373 26.41 44.85 -20.18
C ARG A 373 26.13 46.23 -19.58
N ILE A 374 25.13 46.35 -18.70
CA ILE A 374 24.80 47.61 -18.02
C ILE A 374 25.97 48.08 -17.16
N ILE A 375 26.65 47.17 -16.45
CA ILE A 375 27.84 47.51 -15.63
C ILE A 375 28.96 48.05 -16.52
N MET A 376 29.24 47.41 -17.67
CA MET A 376 30.26 47.87 -18.61
C MET A 376 29.94 49.24 -19.18
N GLU A 377 28.69 49.47 -19.60
CA GLU A 377 28.24 50.76 -20.15
C GLU A 377 28.34 51.86 -19.09
N THR A 378 27.83 51.59 -17.88
CA THR A 378 27.90 52.54 -16.76
C THR A 378 29.35 52.86 -16.37
N THR A 379 30.23 51.86 -16.43
CA THR A 379 31.66 52.05 -16.13
C THR A 379 32.34 52.88 -17.21
N ALA A 380 32.07 52.61 -18.48
CA ALA A 380 32.60 53.36 -19.61
C ALA A 380 32.11 54.82 -19.60
N ASP A 381 30.85 55.06 -19.27
CA ASP A 381 30.29 56.41 -19.14
C ASP A 381 30.88 57.14 -17.94
N ARG A 382 31.07 56.45 -16.81
CA ARG A 382 31.78 57.02 -15.66
C ARG A 382 33.21 57.40 -16.01
N GLU A 383 33.95 56.56 -16.71
CA GLU A 383 35.32 56.86 -17.16
C GLU A 383 35.35 58.04 -18.15
N ARG A 384 34.38 58.11 -19.07
CA ARG A 384 34.21 59.23 -19.99
C ARG A 384 33.97 60.54 -19.24
N ILE A 385 33.02 60.55 -18.31
CA ILE A 385 32.72 61.72 -17.47
C ILE A 385 33.94 62.12 -16.64
N ILE A 386 34.65 61.16 -16.04
CA ILE A 386 35.89 61.44 -15.28
C ILE A 386 36.93 62.09 -16.19
N LYS A 387 37.12 61.57 -17.41
CA LYS A 387 38.08 62.12 -18.37
C LYS A 387 37.69 63.53 -18.81
N GLU A 388 36.44 63.74 -19.23
CA GLU A 388 35.93 65.07 -19.61
C GLU A 388 36.06 66.07 -18.46
N THR A 389 35.72 65.66 -17.24
CA THR A 389 35.84 66.50 -16.04
C THR A 389 37.31 66.80 -15.74
N THR A 390 38.22 65.85 -15.97
CA THR A 390 39.66 66.03 -15.76
C THR A 390 40.26 66.95 -16.82
N ASP A 391 39.92 66.76 -18.09
CA ASP A 391 40.36 67.60 -19.21
C ASP A 391 39.86 69.05 -19.04
N GLU A 392 38.61 69.22 -18.62
CA GLU A 392 38.04 70.54 -18.34
C GLU A 392 38.69 71.18 -17.10
N ARG A 393 38.91 70.40 -16.04
CA ARG A 393 39.66 70.85 -14.87
C ARG A 393 41.07 71.30 -15.25
N ASP A 394 41.76 70.57 -16.12
CA ASP A 394 43.12 70.90 -16.55
C ASP A 394 43.15 72.15 -17.45
N ARG A 395 42.14 72.36 -18.29
CA ARG A 395 41.93 73.63 -19.00
C ARG A 395 41.74 74.79 -18.04
N ILE A 396 40.80 74.65 -17.10
CA ILE A 396 40.52 75.67 -16.09
C ILE A 396 41.77 75.96 -15.27
N ILE A 397 42.55 74.95 -14.87
CA ILE A 397 43.81 75.14 -14.14
C ILE A 397 44.84 75.90 -14.99
N THR A 398 44.93 75.60 -16.29
CA THR A 398 45.87 76.26 -17.20
C THR A 398 45.51 77.73 -17.41
N GLU A 399 44.22 78.02 -17.63
CA GLU A 399 43.70 79.40 -17.74
C GLU A 399 43.82 80.15 -16.42
N THR A 400 43.45 79.51 -15.31
CA THR A 400 43.52 80.09 -13.96
C THR A 400 44.96 80.38 -13.56
N ASN A 401 45.94 79.54 -13.92
CA ASN A 401 47.34 79.81 -13.61
C ASN A 401 47.91 80.99 -14.43
N ALA A 402 47.48 81.16 -15.69
CA ALA A 402 47.84 82.32 -16.50
C ALA A 402 47.24 83.63 -15.94
N GLU A 403 46.01 83.57 -15.44
CA GLU A 403 45.34 84.71 -14.78
C GLU A 403 45.96 84.98 -13.39
N ARG A 404 46.29 83.93 -12.64
CA ARG A 404 46.93 83.97 -11.32
C ARG A 404 48.30 84.62 -11.38
N ASP A 405 49.10 84.40 -12.42
CA ASP A 405 50.41 85.05 -12.57
C ASP A 405 50.29 86.57 -12.81
N ARG A 406 49.20 87.06 -13.43
CA ARG A 406 48.88 88.50 -13.47
C ARG A 406 48.43 89.02 -12.12
N VAL A 407 47.52 88.29 -11.48
CA VAL A 407 46.86 88.69 -10.23
C VAL A 407 47.81 88.61 -9.03
N ILE A 408 48.79 87.70 -8.99
CA ILE A 408 49.81 87.59 -7.93
C ILE A 408 50.61 88.89 -7.77
N LYS A 409 50.89 89.61 -8.87
CA LYS A 409 51.63 90.88 -8.82
C LYS A 409 50.82 92.02 -8.19
N GLU A 410 49.50 92.02 -8.34
CA GLU A 410 48.58 93.00 -7.75
C GLU A 410 48.09 92.57 -6.34
N THR A 411 48.02 91.27 -6.08
CA THR A 411 47.48 90.72 -4.82
C THR A 411 48.53 90.63 -3.72
N THR A 412 49.82 90.70 -4.03
CA THR A 412 50.87 90.75 -2.99
C THR A 412 50.75 92.02 -2.12
N ASP A 413 50.23 93.12 -2.68
CA ASP A 413 49.99 94.37 -1.95
C ASP A 413 48.65 94.36 -1.18
N GLU A 414 47.65 93.62 -1.67
CA GLU A 414 46.32 93.51 -1.02
C GLU A 414 46.24 92.36 0.01
N SER A 415 47.05 91.32 -0.14
CA SER A 415 47.13 90.16 0.77
C SER A 415 47.59 90.55 2.18
N ASN A 416 48.43 91.59 2.30
CA ASN A 416 48.82 92.15 3.59
C ASN A 416 47.65 92.85 4.33
N ARG A 417 46.61 93.28 3.60
CA ARG A 417 45.38 93.86 4.17
C ARG A 417 44.35 92.80 4.56
N ILE A 418 44.14 91.80 3.71
CA ILE A 418 43.10 90.78 3.86
C ILE A 418 43.46 89.74 4.94
N THR A 419 44.75 89.46 5.17
CA THR A 419 45.20 88.52 6.22
C THR A 419 44.72 88.90 7.62
N SER A 420 44.53 90.21 7.87
CA SER A 420 43.98 90.72 9.14
C SER A 420 42.45 90.54 9.26
N GLN A 421 41.72 90.37 8.15
CA GLN A 421 40.27 90.18 8.12
C GLN A 421 39.87 88.70 8.08
N ALA A 422 40.64 87.85 7.39
CA ALA A 422 40.38 86.42 7.26
C ALA A 422 40.49 85.64 8.59
N GLN A 423 41.34 86.11 9.53
CA GLN A 423 41.45 85.51 10.87
C GLN A 423 40.18 85.67 11.71
N ALA A 424 39.34 86.68 11.44
CA ALA A 424 38.08 86.90 12.16
C ALA A 424 36.90 86.07 11.61
N GLU A 425 36.93 85.69 10.32
CA GLU A 425 35.87 84.87 9.71
C GLU A 425 36.08 83.36 9.92
N LEU A 426 37.34 82.92 10.01
CA LEU A 426 37.68 81.52 10.31
C LEU A 426 37.13 81.08 11.68
N GLN A 427 37.10 81.99 12.66
CA GLN A 427 36.54 81.72 14.00
C GLN A 427 35.02 81.51 13.96
N LYS A 428 34.28 82.21 13.07
CA LYS A 428 32.83 82.03 12.88
C LYS A 428 32.48 80.74 12.14
N SER A 429 33.33 80.33 11.19
CA SER A 429 33.15 79.08 10.45
C SER A 429 33.34 77.83 11.33
N GLN A 430 34.28 77.90 12.28
CA GLN A 430 34.53 76.81 13.25
C GLN A 430 33.35 76.60 14.21
N GLU A 431 32.66 77.68 14.61
CA GLU A 431 31.44 77.59 15.43
C GLU A 431 30.22 77.03 14.68
N ALA A 432 30.12 77.27 13.36
CA ALA A 432 29.08 76.70 12.51
C ALA A 432 29.29 75.19 12.26
N LYS A 433 30.54 74.77 12.07
CA LYS A 433 30.90 73.35 11.92
C LYS A 433 30.59 72.53 13.17
N ALA A 434 30.86 73.08 14.35
CA ALA A 434 30.53 72.43 15.63
C ALA A 434 29.01 72.22 15.83
N LYS A 435 28.15 73.08 15.26
CA LYS A 435 26.69 72.90 15.29
C LYS A 435 26.22 71.81 14.33
N LEU A 436 26.79 71.76 13.13
CA LEU A 436 26.49 70.70 12.15
C LEU A 436 26.94 69.31 12.64
N ASP A 437 28.09 69.22 13.30
CA ASP A 437 28.58 67.96 13.88
C ASP A 437 27.69 67.49 15.07
N ALA A 438 27.08 68.43 15.81
CA ALA A 438 26.11 68.12 16.87
C ALA A 438 24.77 67.62 16.30
N GLU A 439 24.26 68.23 15.22
CA GLU A 439 23.05 67.79 14.53
C GLU A 439 23.23 66.43 13.85
N ALA A 440 24.38 66.19 13.21
CA ALA A 440 24.73 64.89 12.64
C ALA A 440 24.81 63.78 13.71
N SER A 441 25.37 64.11 14.88
CA SER A 441 25.41 63.19 16.03
C SER A 441 24.00 62.90 16.58
N GLN A 442 23.09 63.87 16.54
CA GLN A 442 21.70 63.68 16.96
C GLN A 442 20.92 62.78 15.99
N VAL A 443 21.13 62.92 14.68
CA VAL A 443 20.54 62.04 13.65
C VAL A 443 21.09 60.62 13.76
N LEU A 444 22.39 60.45 14.00
CA LEU A 444 23.01 59.13 14.18
C LEU A 444 22.43 58.41 15.41
N ASN A 445 22.23 59.13 16.52
CA ASN A 445 21.64 58.56 17.74
C ASN A 445 20.17 58.16 17.54
N LEU A 446 19.39 58.93 16.76
CA LEU A 446 18.00 58.56 16.42
C LEU A 446 17.95 57.33 15.50
N ALA A 447 18.83 57.23 14.51
CA ALA A 447 18.93 56.05 13.64
C ALA A 447 19.37 54.80 14.41
N GLN A 448 20.28 54.93 15.37
CA GLN A 448 20.67 53.83 16.26
C GLN A 448 19.54 53.40 17.19
N ALA A 449 18.72 54.33 17.68
CA ALA A 449 17.54 54.02 18.50
C ALA A 449 16.44 53.30 17.69
N GLU A 450 16.19 53.69 16.44
CA GLU A 450 15.25 52.97 15.55
C GLU A 450 15.75 51.58 15.21
N LYS A 451 17.05 51.41 14.96
CA LYS A 451 17.66 50.09 14.75
C LYS A 451 17.47 49.17 15.95
N GLN A 452 17.71 49.66 17.17
CA GLN A 452 17.50 48.89 18.40
C GLN A 452 16.02 48.52 18.60
N LYS A 453 15.09 49.42 18.24
CA LYS A 453 13.65 49.12 18.30
C LYS A 453 13.26 48.02 17.32
N MET A 454 13.78 48.04 16.09
CA MET A 454 13.55 46.97 15.12
C MET A 454 14.17 45.63 15.55
N GLU A 455 15.36 45.65 16.16
CA GLU A 455 16.00 44.44 16.71
C GLU A 455 15.17 43.84 17.86
N GLN A 456 14.61 44.68 18.74
CA GLN A 456 13.71 44.24 19.82
C GLN A 456 12.38 43.66 19.29
N GLU A 457 11.79 44.26 18.26
CA GLU A 457 10.58 43.75 17.61
C GLU A 457 10.84 42.43 16.85
N ALA A 458 12.02 42.28 16.23
CA ALA A 458 12.45 41.04 15.59
C ALA A 458 12.69 39.93 16.62
N ALA A 459 13.35 40.24 17.75
CA ALA A 459 13.55 39.30 18.86
C ALA A 459 12.22 38.83 19.46
N ALA A 460 11.27 39.75 19.69
CA ALA A 460 9.95 39.40 20.21
C ALA A 460 9.15 38.49 19.26
N LYS A 461 9.24 38.72 17.95
CA LYS A 461 8.63 37.84 16.94
C LYS A 461 9.31 36.47 16.87
N MET A 462 10.63 36.42 17.07
CA MET A 462 11.39 35.17 17.11
C MET A 462 11.03 34.34 18.36
N ASP A 463 10.88 34.96 19.52
CA ASP A 463 10.41 34.29 20.74
C ASP A 463 8.98 33.78 20.59
N GLN A 464 8.11 34.54 19.92
CA GLN A 464 6.74 34.12 19.62
C GLN A 464 6.71 32.92 18.66
N ALA A 465 7.58 32.90 17.65
CA ALA A 465 7.75 31.77 16.75
C ALA A 465 8.31 30.53 17.46
N ASN A 466 9.33 30.71 18.32
CA ASN A 466 9.92 29.62 19.11
C ASN A 466 8.91 29.02 20.09
N LYS A 467 8.04 29.85 20.69
CA LYS A 467 6.94 29.38 21.53
C LYS A 467 5.93 28.56 20.73
N ALA A 468 5.55 29.02 19.53
CA ALA A 468 4.66 28.26 18.64
C ALA A 468 5.27 26.93 18.18
N ILE A 469 6.58 26.89 17.92
CA ILE A 469 7.30 25.64 17.62
C ILE A 469 7.27 24.69 18.82
N HIS A 470 7.50 25.21 20.04
CA HIS A 470 7.46 24.40 21.25
C HIS A 470 6.07 23.82 21.52
N ASP A 471 5.01 24.62 21.37
CA ASP A 471 3.62 24.19 21.54
C ASP A 471 3.23 23.14 20.49
N ALA A 472 3.68 23.30 19.23
CA ALA A 472 3.48 22.30 18.17
C ALA A 472 4.24 20.99 18.45
N GLN A 473 5.43 21.07 19.05
CA GLN A 473 6.21 19.91 19.46
C GLN A 473 5.50 19.13 20.58
N GLN A 474 4.96 19.83 21.59
CA GLN A 474 4.20 19.21 22.67
C GLN A 474 2.94 18.51 22.18
N GLU A 475 2.22 19.12 21.23
CA GLU A 475 1.02 18.51 20.65
C GLU A 475 1.36 17.25 19.82
N LYS A 476 2.49 17.28 19.09
CA LYS A 476 3.00 16.09 18.40
C LYS A 476 3.32 14.96 19.38
N ASP A 477 3.99 15.26 20.48
CA ASP A 477 4.34 14.27 21.50
C ASP A 477 3.08 13.69 22.18
N ARG A 478 2.05 14.53 22.39
CA ARG A 478 0.73 14.10 22.90
C ARG A 478 0.04 13.13 21.94
N LEU A 479 -0.02 13.46 20.65
CA LEU A 479 -0.62 12.59 19.63
C LEU A 479 0.15 11.29 19.45
N GLN A 480 1.49 11.31 19.57
CA GLN A 480 2.31 10.09 19.56
C GLN A 480 2.06 9.21 20.79
N ALA A 481 1.87 9.81 21.98
CA ALA A 481 1.51 9.07 23.18
C ALA A 481 0.10 8.45 23.08
N GLU A 482 -0.87 9.18 22.53
CA GLU A 482 -2.23 8.68 22.27
C GLU A 482 -2.22 7.53 21.24
N ALA A 483 -1.45 7.66 20.15
CA ALA A 483 -1.29 6.59 19.16
C ALA A 483 -0.65 5.32 19.78
N LYS A 484 0.37 5.48 20.62
CA LYS A 484 1.01 4.36 21.32
C LYS A 484 0.06 3.67 22.29
N ALA A 485 -0.73 4.45 23.04
CA ALA A 485 -1.77 3.90 23.91
C ALA A 485 -2.85 3.14 23.11
N GLY A 486 -3.22 3.63 21.93
CA GLY A 486 -4.10 2.93 20.99
C GLY A 486 -3.53 1.59 20.53
N CYS A 487 -2.25 1.55 20.16
CA CYS A 487 -1.56 0.30 19.80
C CYS A 487 -1.52 -0.70 20.97
N ASP A 488 -1.31 -0.25 22.20
CA ASP A 488 -1.31 -1.12 23.39
C ASP A 488 -2.69 -1.73 23.67
N VAL A 489 -3.78 -0.99 23.39
CA VAL A 489 -5.16 -1.52 23.47
C VAL A 489 -5.40 -2.59 22.41
N ILE A 490 -4.99 -2.33 21.17
CA ILE A 490 -5.11 -3.30 20.06
C ILE A 490 -4.28 -4.56 20.36
N ALA A 491 -3.07 -4.41 20.89
CA ALA A 491 -2.23 -5.54 21.27
C ALA A 491 -2.86 -6.41 22.37
N LYS A 492 -3.51 -5.78 23.37
CA LYS A 492 -4.26 -6.51 24.41
C LYS A 492 -5.48 -7.24 23.85
N GLN A 493 -6.22 -6.61 22.92
CA GLN A 493 -7.36 -7.24 22.25
C GLN A 493 -6.92 -8.43 21.38
N LYS A 494 -5.81 -8.29 20.66
CA LYS A 494 -5.21 -9.37 19.87
C LYS A 494 -4.80 -10.54 20.76
N ALA A 495 -4.13 -10.28 21.88
CA ALA A 495 -3.74 -11.32 22.82
C ALA A 495 -4.94 -12.05 23.46
N ALA A 496 -6.05 -11.33 23.72
CA ALA A 496 -7.29 -11.94 24.20
C ALA A 496 -7.94 -12.84 23.13
N LEU A 497 -7.99 -12.39 21.87
CA LEU A 497 -8.48 -13.18 20.74
C LEU A 497 -7.64 -14.44 20.49
N GLU A 498 -6.31 -14.32 20.56
CA GLU A 498 -5.41 -15.47 20.43
C GLU A 498 -5.62 -16.50 21.56
N ALA A 499 -5.89 -16.03 22.79
CA ALA A 499 -6.22 -16.92 23.92
C ALA A 499 -7.57 -17.62 23.73
N ASP A 500 -8.59 -16.94 23.21
CA ASP A 500 -9.89 -17.53 22.91
C ASP A 500 -9.81 -18.54 21.75
N ILE A 501 -9.05 -18.24 20.70
CA ILE A 501 -8.77 -19.20 19.61
C ILE A 501 -8.08 -20.44 20.17
N ALA A 502 -7.04 -20.28 20.98
CA ALA A 502 -6.32 -21.41 21.59
C ALA A 502 -7.24 -22.27 22.48
N LYS A 503 -8.19 -21.65 23.19
CA LYS A 503 -9.19 -22.36 23.98
C LYS A 503 -10.14 -23.17 23.09
N MET A 504 -10.67 -22.58 22.02
CA MET A 504 -11.56 -23.28 21.08
C MET A 504 -10.84 -24.43 20.36
N THR A 505 -9.58 -24.27 19.97
CA THR A 505 -8.78 -25.35 19.35
C THR A 505 -8.63 -26.53 20.32
N LYS A 506 -8.36 -26.26 21.60
CA LYS A 506 -8.23 -27.32 22.63
C LYS A 506 -9.54 -28.06 22.86
N GLU A 507 -10.68 -27.36 22.85
CA GLU A 507 -12.02 -27.97 22.97
C GLU A 507 -12.35 -28.83 21.73
N GLN A 508 -11.94 -28.41 20.53
CA GLN A 508 -12.07 -29.21 19.31
C GLN A 508 -11.20 -30.47 19.35
N GLU A 509 -9.96 -30.39 19.82
CA GLU A 509 -9.08 -31.56 19.96
C GLU A 509 -9.61 -32.58 20.98
N GLN A 510 -10.15 -32.09 22.10
CA GLN A 510 -10.81 -32.96 23.08
C GLN A 510 -12.03 -33.67 22.49
N SER A 511 -12.85 -32.93 21.74
CA SER A 511 -14.01 -33.50 21.03
C SER A 511 -13.58 -34.52 19.98
N LYS A 512 -12.52 -34.24 19.21
CA LYS A 512 -11.95 -35.15 18.23
C LYS A 512 -11.49 -36.46 18.87
N SER A 513 -10.77 -36.40 20.01
CA SER A 513 -10.33 -37.62 20.70
C SER A 513 -11.51 -38.47 21.25
N SER A 514 -12.60 -37.80 21.67
CA SER A 514 -13.84 -38.46 22.08
C SER A 514 -14.47 -39.20 20.90
N TYR A 515 -14.58 -38.54 19.74
CA TYR A 515 -15.11 -39.18 18.53
C TYR A 515 -14.23 -40.32 18.03
N GLU A 516 -12.91 -40.19 18.06
CA GLU A 516 -11.98 -41.27 17.71
C GLU A 516 -12.14 -42.48 18.63
N THR A 517 -12.36 -42.25 19.93
CA THR A 517 -12.64 -43.33 20.90
C THR A 517 -13.99 -44.02 20.61
N GLN A 518 -15.03 -43.25 20.27
CA GLN A 518 -16.33 -43.81 19.88
C GLN A 518 -16.25 -44.61 18.58
N ILE A 519 -15.51 -44.11 17.57
CA ILE A 519 -15.28 -44.81 16.30
C ILE A 519 -14.52 -46.11 16.52
N ALA A 520 -13.53 -46.13 17.42
CA ALA A 520 -12.81 -47.35 17.78
C ALA A 520 -13.72 -48.37 18.49
N GLY A 521 -14.60 -47.92 19.38
CA GLY A 521 -15.62 -48.76 20.02
C GLY A 521 -16.57 -49.40 18.99
N LEU A 522 -17.13 -48.58 18.09
CA LEU A 522 -18.03 -49.05 17.04
C LEU A 522 -17.36 -50.02 16.06
N LYS A 523 -16.06 -49.87 15.78
CA LYS A 523 -15.29 -50.84 14.98
C LYS A 523 -15.21 -52.21 15.66
N ASN A 524 -14.95 -52.25 16.97
CA ASN A 524 -14.89 -53.49 17.72
C ASN A 524 -16.26 -54.19 17.79
N GLU A 525 -17.33 -53.43 17.99
CA GLU A 525 -18.70 -53.96 17.95
C GLU A 525 -19.04 -54.53 16.56
N LEU A 526 -18.62 -53.85 15.50
CA LEU A 526 -18.84 -54.30 14.12
C LEU A 526 -18.04 -55.56 13.76
N GLU A 527 -16.81 -55.70 14.26
CA GLU A 527 -16.05 -56.96 14.15
C GLU A 527 -16.71 -58.10 14.92
N THR A 528 -17.18 -57.83 16.14
CA THR A 528 -17.88 -58.82 16.97
C THR A 528 -19.17 -59.29 16.30
N ALA A 529 -19.94 -58.36 15.75
CA ALA A 529 -21.15 -58.67 14.98
C ALA A 529 -20.83 -59.50 13.72
N LYS A 530 -19.74 -59.19 13.01
CA LYS A 530 -19.28 -59.99 11.85
C LYS A 530 -18.89 -61.42 12.25
N SER A 531 -18.21 -61.60 13.38
CA SER A 531 -17.88 -62.92 13.93
C SER A 531 -19.15 -63.72 14.24
N ILE A 532 -20.11 -63.12 14.94
CA ILE A 532 -21.37 -63.77 15.30
C ILE A 532 -22.16 -64.17 14.05
N ILE A 533 -22.18 -63.33 13.01
CA ILE A 533 -22.84 -63.65 11.73
C ILE A 533 -22.13 -64.81 11.01
N ALA A 534 -20.80 -64.87 11.07
CA ALA A 534 -20.02 -65.96 10.49
C ALA A 534 -20.28 -67.29 11.23
N ASP A 535 -20.27 -67.26 12.56
CA ASP A 535 -20.52 -68.43 13.42
C ASP A 535 -21.96 -68.94 13.26
N SER A 536 -22.93 -68.03 13.14
CA SER A 536 -24.34 -68.33 12.83
C SER A 536 -24.50 -69.08 11.50
N LYS A 537 -23.77 -68.65 10.45
CA LYS A 537 -23.79 -69.33 9.14
C LYS A 537 -23.17 -70.72 9.18
N ILE A 538 -22.13 -70.91 9.99
CA ILE A 538 -21.50 -72.23 10.20
C ILE A 538 -22.44 -73.15 10.98
N ALA A 539 -23.03 -72.65 12.06
CA ALA A 539 -24.00 -73.40 12.88
C ALA A 539 -25.22 -73.85 12.07
N LYS A 540 -25.74 -72.99 11.18
CA LYS A 540 -26.86 -73.35 10.29
C LYS A 540 -26.50 -74.51 9.34
N LYS A 541 -25.31 -74.48 8.74
CA LYS A 541 -24.85 -75.56 7.85
C LYS A 541 -24.61 -76.86 8.61
N LEU A 542 -24.10 -76.80 9.83
CA LEU A 542 -23.93 -77.97 10.70
C LEU A 542 -25.29 -78.58 11.08
N ALA A 543 -26.26 -77.76 11.46
CA ALA A 543 -27.62 -78.19 11.77
C ALA A 543 -28.33 -78.81 10.54
N GLU A 544 -28.13 -78.27 9.33
CA GLU A 544 -28.65 -78.85 8.09
C GLU A 544 -28.05 -80.24 7.80
N VAL A 545 -26.75 -80.42 8.05
CA VAL A 545 -26.07 -81.72 7.88
C VAL A 545 -26.56 -82.75 8.91
N GLU A 546 -26.69 -82.36 10.19
CA GLU A 546 -27.19 -83.24 11.24
C GLU A 546 -28.66 -83.62 11.02
N ALA A 547 -29.49 -82.68 10.56
CA ALA A 547 -30.88 -82.94 10.20
C ALA A 547 -30.99 -83.94 9.04
N GLN A 548 -30.15 -83.80 7.99
CA GLN A 548 -30.10 -84.76 6.90
C GLN A 548 -29.63 -86.15 7.35
N GLU A 549 -28.69 -86.24 8.28
CA GLU A 549 -28.24 -87.51 8.84
C GLU A 549 -29.33 -88.19 9.69
N LEU A 550 -30.09 -87.42 10.46
CA LEU A 550 -31.25 -87.90 11.23
C LEU A 550 -32.38 -88.39 10.32
N ILE A 551 -32.70 -87.65 9.25
CA ILE A 551 -33.69 -88.06 8.25
C ILE A 551 -33.26 -89.37 7.60
N LEU A 552 -31.99 -89.51 7.21
CA LEU A 552 -31.47 -90.74 6.60
C LEU A 552 -31.52 -91.93 7.56
N LYS A 553 -31.22 -91.73 8.85
CA LYS A 553 -31.34 -92.78 9.89
C LYS A 553 -32.81 -93.16 10.13
N ALA A 554 -33.73 -92.20 10.09
CA ALA A 554 -35.16 -92.44 10.20
C ALA A 554 -35.70 -93.20 8.98
N GLU A 555 -35.27 -92.85 7.77
CA GLU A 555 -35.61 -93.56 6.53
C GLU A 555 -35.07 -95.00 6.53
N LYS A 556 -33.83 -95.23 6.98
CA LYS A 556 -33.28 -96.59 7.15
C LYS A 556 -34.12 -97.45 8.11
N ARG A 557 -34.60 -96.86 9.22
CA ARG A 557 -35.49 -97.55 10.17
C ARG A 557 -36.88 -97.79 9.58
N ALA A 558 -37.42 -96.84 8.83
CA ALA A 558 -38.71 -96.98 8.15
C ALA A 558 -38.69 -98.05 7.04
N VAL A 559 -37.57 -98.17 6.31
CA VAL A 559 -37.34 -99.24 5.33
C VAL A 559 -37.19 -100.59 6.02
N ALA A 560 -36.40 -100.68 7.10
CA ALA A 560 -36.28 -101.92 7.87
C ALA A 560 -37.61 -102.40 8.49
N LEU A 561 -38.47 -101.47 8.91
CA LEU A 561 -39.82 -101.78 9.36
C LEU A 561 -40.75 -102.21 8.21
N LYS A 562 -40.62 -101.60 7.02
CA LYS A 562 -41.34 -102.04 5.80
C LYS A 562 -40.86 -103.38 5.24
N GLU A 563 -39.59 -103.75 5.43
CA GLU A 563 -39.05 -105.07 5.06
C GLU A 563 -39.70 -106.23 5.81
N SER A 564 -40.34 -105.96 6.95
CA SER A 564 -41.06 -106.96 7.75
C SER A 564 -42.51 -107.22 7.28
N ALA A 565 -43.03 -106.45 6.30
CA ALA A 565 -44.46 -106.43 5.95
C ALA A 565 -44.80 -106.63 4.45
N LEU A 566 -43.84 -106.87 3.54
CA LEU A 566 -44.13 -106.92 2.09
C LEU A 566 -43.54 -108.14 1.36
N SER A 567 -44.27 -108.60 0.32
CA SER A 567 -43.94 -109.77 -0.50
C SER A 567 -42.75 -109.54 -1.45
N GLU A 568 -42.07 -110.62 -1.85
CA GLU A 568 -40.77 -110.64 -2.53
C GLU A 568 -40.66 -109.83 -3.85
N SER A 569 -41.78 -109.43 -4.46
CA SER A 569 -41.81 -108.66 -5.71
C SER A 569 -41.48 -107.16 -5.56
N GLU A 570 -41.70 -106.57 -4.38
CA GLU A 570 -41.44 -105.13 -4.14
C GLU A 570 -40.05 -104.85 -3.56
N LYS A 571 -39.37 -105.89 -3.08
CA LYS A 571 -38.01 -105.84 -2.50
C LYS A 571 -36.95 -105.35 -3.50
N GLY A 572 -37.12 -105.68 -4.78
CA GLY A 572 -36.17 -105.29 -5.83
C GLY A 572 -36.22 -103.81 -6.21
N LYS A 573 -37.39 -103.16 -6.14
CA LYS A 573 -37.53 -101.73 -6.48
C LYS A 573 -36.95 -100.82 -5.39
N LEU A 574 -37.24 -101.12 -4.12
CA LEU A 574 -36.69 -100.37 -2.99
C LEU A 574 -35.17 -100.52 -2.87
N GLN A 575 -34.61 -101.70 -3.16
CA GLN A 575 -33.14 -101.88 -3.21
C GLN A 575 -32.49 -101.10 -4.36
N GLY A 576 -33.18 -100.92 -5.49
CA GLY A 576 -32.71 -100.08 -6.59
C GLY A 576 -32.68 -98.60 -6.22
N GLU A 577 -33.72 -98.09 -5.56
CA GLU A 577 -33.79 -96.70 -5.09
C GLU A 577 -32.78 -96.42 -3.96
N LEU A 578 -32.56 -97.37 -3.05
CA LEU A 578 -31.54 -97.27 -2.01
C LEU A 578 -30.13 -97.19 -2.60
N LYS A 579 -29.80 -98.04 -3.57
CA LYS A 579 -28.50 -97.98 -4.26
C LYS A 579 -28.30 -96.68 -5.04
N LYS A 580 -29.35 -96.14 -5.64
CA LYS A 580 -29.30 -94.85 -6.34
C LYS A 580 -29.03 -93.70 -5.37
N LYS A 581 -29.74 -93.68 -4.23
CA LYS A 581 -29.54 -92.69 -3.15
C LYS A 581 -28.17 -92.82 -2.47
N GLU A 582 -27.66 -94.04 -2.30
CA GLU A 582 -26.29 -94.29 -1.81
C GLU A 582 -25.22 -93.79 -2.79
N SER A 583 -25.46 -93.93 -4.10
CA SER A 583 -24.62 -93.35 -5.15
C SER A 583 -24.64 -91.82 -5.11
N GLU A 584 -25.82 -91.20 -4.99
CA GLU A 584 -25.97 -89.74 -4.86
C GLU A 584 -25.30 -89.20 -3.59
N LEU A 585 -25.37 -89.93 -2.46
CA LEU A 585 -24.66 -89.60 -1.23
C LEU A 585 -23.14 -89.72 -1.37
N ALA A 586 -22.64 -90.72 -2.10
CA ALA A 586 -21.21 -90.86 -2.38
C ALA A 586 -20.68 -89.71 -3.27
N GLU A 587 -21.50 -89.24 -4.21
CA GLU A 587 -21.17 -88.08 -5.05
C GLU A 587 -21.20 -86.77 -4.26
N MET A 588 -22.18 -86.59 -3.36
CA MET A 588 -22.20 -85.44 -2.44
C MET A 588 -21.04 -85.47 -1.43
N ALA A 589 -20.61 -86.63 -0.97
CA ALA A 589 -19.44 -86.75 -0.10
C ALA A 589 -18.14 -86.35 -0.81
N LYS A 590 -17.98 -86.70 -2.09
CA LYS A 590 -16.84 -86.23 -2.90
C LYS A 590 -16.88 -84.73 -3.15
N SER A 591 -18.07 -84.17 -3.41
CA SER A 591 -18.25 -82.72 -3.56
C SER A 591 -17.91 -81.96 -2.27
N LYS A 592 -18.26 -82.52 -1.10
CA LYS A 592 -17.85 -81.97 0.20
C LYS A 592 -16.34 -81.96 0.37
N GLU A 593 -15.65 -83.05 0.02
CA GLU A 593 -14.20 -83.15 0.11
C GLU A 593 -13.48 -82.17 -0.84
N GLU A 594 -14.02 -81.96 -2.05
CA GLU A 594 -13.54 -80.96 -3.01
C GLU A 594 -13.71 -79.52 -2.47
N LEU A 595 -14.86 -79.22 -1.86
CA LEU A 595 -15.14 -77.91 -1.26
C LEU A 595 -14.26 -77.64 -0.03
N GLU A 596 -14.00 -78.65 0.80
CA GLU A 596 -13.06 -78.54 1.93
C GLU A 596 -11.64 -78.24 1.42
N LYS A 597 -11.23 -78.85 0.30
CA LYS A 597 -9.94 -78.57 -0.35
C LYS A 597 -9.83 -77.13 -0.87
N GLN A 598 -10.89 -76.62 -1.50
CA GLN A 598 -10.96 -75.23 -1.97
C GLN A 598 -10.95 -74.22 -0.80
N LEU A 599 -11.58 -74.57 0.32
CA LEU A 599 -11.55 -73.75 1.53
C LEU A 599 -10.13 -73.66 2.11
N ASP A 600 -9.41 -74.78 2.11
CA ASP A 600 -8.04 -74.86 2.62
C ASP A 600 -7.04 -74.12 1.71
N GLU A 601 -7.27 -74.11 0.39
CA GLU A 601 -6.50 -73.33 -0.58
C GLU A 601 -6.76 -71.82 -0.46
N THR A 602 -8.03 -71.42 -0.27
CA THR A 602 -8.38 -70.00 -0.07
C THR A 602 -7.85 -69.47 1.26
N GLN A 603 -7.87 -70.26 2.33
CA GLN A 603 -7.23 -69.90 3.61
C GLN A 603 -5.70 -69.75 3.48
N LYS A 604 -5.04 -70.62 2.70
CA LYS A 604 -3.60 -70.48 2.38
C LYS A 604 -3.31 -69.22 1.55
N ALA A 605 -4.20 -68.83 0.63
CA ALA A 605 -4.08 -67.60 -0.15
C ALA A 605 -4.23 -66.34 0.71
N ILE A 606 -5.21 -66.34 1.63
CA ILE A 606 -5.40 -65.25 2.61
C ILE A 606 -4.17 -65.10 3.50
N LYS A 607 -3.63 -66.22 4.01
CA LYS A 607 -2.41 -66.20 4.83
C LYS A 607 -1.19 -65.67 4.06
N LYS A 608 -1.03 -66.04 2.79
CA LYS A 608 0.01 -65.46 1.92
C LYS A 608 -0.14 -63.96 1.67
N LEU A 609 -1.38 -63.46 1.61
CA LEU A 609 -1.63 -62.02 1.47
C LEU A 609 -1.35 -61.28 2.79
N GLN A 610 -1.72 -61.86 3.93
CA GLN A 610 -1.36 -61.32 5.25
C GLN A 610 0.16 -61.32 5.45
N ASP A 611 0.85 -62.42 5.14
CA ASP A 611 2.31 -62.48 5.19
C ASP A 611 2.97 -61.47 4.22
N ARG A 612 2.34 -61.12 3.09
CA ARG A 612 2.83 -60.07 2.18
C ARG A 612 2.58 -58.65 2.69
N ILE A 613 1.53 -58.45 3.46
CA ILE A 613 1.21 -57.17 4.09
C ILE A 613 2.13 -56.95 5.29
N ASP A 614 2.35 -57.98 6.11
CA ASP A 614 3.20 -57.93 7.30
C ASP A 614 4.71 -57.91 6.96
N ASN A 615 5.11 -58.46 5.81
CA ASN A 615 6.47 -58.36 5.28
C ASN A 615 6.64 -57.28 4.20
N MET A 616 5.67 -56.39 4.01
CA MET A 616 5.89 -55.19 3.22
C MET A 616 6.81 -54.27 4.03
N PRO A 617 8.05 -54.01 3.59
CA PRO A 617 8.96 -53.19 4.37
C PRO A 617 8.41 -51.76 4.38
N VAL A 618 7.80 -51.38 5.49
CA VAL A 618 7.63 -49.98 5.91
C VAL A 618 9.02 -49.48 6.32
N GLY A 619 9.91 -49.42 5.33
CA GLY A 619 11.32 -49.08 5.48
C GLY A 619 11.55 -47.72 4.86
N GLY A 620 11.57 -46.70 5.71
CA GLY A 620 12.28 -45.45 5.43
C GLY A 620 13.74 -45.77 5.14
N GLY A 621 14.05 -45.94 3.86
CA GLY A 621 15.40 -46.15 3.36
C GLY A 621 15.98 -44.82 2.90
N ALA A 622 16.78 -44.20 3.77
CA ALA A 622 17.71 -43.15 3.39
C ALA A 622 18.72 -43.74 2.39
N VAL A 623 18.53 -43.45 1.11
CA VAL A 623 19.54 -43.68 0.08
C VAL A 623 20.57 -42.56 0.20
N ALA A 624 21.81 -42.94 0.50
CA ALA A 624 22.95 -42.05 0.42
C ALA A 624 23.19 -41.67 -1.04
N ILE A 625 22.79 -40.46 -1.42
CA ILE A 625 23.12 -39.83 -2.70
C ILE A 625 24.24 -38.84 -2.40
N SER A 626 25.44 -39.12 -2.90
CA SER A 626 26.61 -38.25 -2.80
C SER A 626 26.66 -37.26 -3.98
N GLU A 627 25.51 -36.73 -4.40
CA GLU A 627 25.43 -35.57 -5.29
C GLU A 627 24.95 -34.41 -4.43
N GLY A 628 25.61 -33.25 -4.54
CA GLY A 628 25.35 -32.06 -3.74
C GLY A 628 23.85 -31.78 -3.65
N MET A 629 23.38 -31.34 -2.48
CA MET A 629 21.97 -31.04 -2.24
C MET A 629 21.43 -30.20 -3.39
N LYS A 630 20.54 -30.77 -4.19
CA LYS A 630 19.84 -30.03 -5.25
C LYS A 630 18.56 -29.45 -4.69
N GLU A 631 18.31 -28.20 -5.00
CA GLU A 631 17.02 -27.56 -4.74
C GLU A 631 16.10 -27.83 -5.94
N TYR A 632 14.85 -28.22 -5.66
CA TYR A 632 13.85 -28.50 -6.69
C TYR A 632 12.70 -27.49 -6.65
N SER A 633 12.22 -27.06 -7.81
CA SER A 633 11.08 -26.16 -7.95
C SER A 633 10.10 -26.74 -8.98
N VAL A 634 8.86 -26.97 -8.56
CA VAL A 634 7.79 -27.48 -9.43
C VAL A 634 6.89 -26.32 -9.86
N VAL A 635 6.64 -26.22 -11.17
CA VAL A 635 5.74 -25.24 -11.77
C VAL A 635 4.70 -25.97 -12.60
N VAL A 636 3.43 -25.66 -12.38
CA VAL A 636 2.31 -26.24 -13.13
C VAL A 636 1.79 -25.22 -14.12
N VAL A 637 1.70 -25.59 -15.39
CA VAL A 637 1.19 -24.78 -16.48
C VAL A 637 -0.13 -25.38 -16.97
N PRO A 638 -1.27 -24.72 -16.74
CA PRO A 638 -2.55 -25.20 -17.28
C PRO A 638 -2.53 -25.14 -18.81
N HIS A 639 -3.23 -26.08 -19.47
CA HIS A 639 -3.50 -25.96 -20.90
C HIS A 639 -4.40 -24.74 -21.16
N LEU A 640 -4.39 -24.27 -22.41
CA LEU A 640 -5.37 -23.29 -22.87
C LEU A 640 -6.77 -23.91 -22.85
N SER A 641 -7.81 -23.08 -22.84
CA SER A 641 -9.21 -23.54 -22.83
C SER A 641 -9.61 -24.39 -24.05
N ASN A 642 -8.83 -24.34 -25.13
CA ASN A 642 -8.97 -25.21 -26.30
C ASN A 642 -8.31 -26.60 -26.12
N GLY A 643 -7.66 -26.86 -24.98
CA GLY A 643 -6.93 -28.08 -24.67
C GLY A 643 -5.54 -28.16 -25.29
N GLU A 644 -5.02 -27.07 -25.88
CA GLU A 644 -3.64 -27.02 -26.36
C GLU A 644 -2.67 -26.62 -25.24
N VAL A 645 -1.45 -27.13 -25.31
CA VAL A 645 -0.38 -26.76 -24.37
C VAL A 645 -0.09 -25.27 -24.50
N ASN A 646 -0.10 -24.55 -23.39
CA ASN A 646 0.22 -23.12 -23.35
C ASN A 646 1.73 -22.88 -23.56
N SER A 647 2.16 -22.95 -24.82
CA SER A 647 3.57 -22.87 -25.22
C SER A 647 4.23 -21.52 -24.90
N GLU A 648 3.49 -20.42 -24.96
CA GLU A 648 3.96 -19.08 -24.59
C GLU A 648 4.31 -19.02 -23.10
N ARG A 649 3.43 -19.54 -22.24
CA ARG A 649 3.65 -19.57 -20.80
C ARG A 649 4.81 -20.50 -20.41
N ILE A 650 4.96 -21.62 -21.10
CA ILE A 650 6.12 -22.51 -20.92
C ILE A 650 7.41 -21.76 -21.29
N ALA A 651 7.46 -21.05 -22.42
CA ALA A 651 8.63 -20.29 -22.85
C ALA A 651 9.01 -19.19 -21.85
N GLU A 652 8.02 -18.48 -21.31
CA GLU A 652 8.20 -17.45 -20.28
C GLU A 652 8.78 -18.04 -18.98
N ILE A 653 8.24 -19.18 -18.52
CA ILE A 653 8.72 -19.86 -17.31
C ILE A 653 10.14 -20.38 -17.52
N LEU A 654 10.46 -20.95 -18.69
CA LEU A 654 11.81 -21.38 -19.03
C LEU A 654 12.79 -20.20 -19.01
N ALA A 655 12.44 -19.07 -19.62
CA ALA A 655 13.29 -17.88 -19.64
C ALA A 655 13.53 -17.34 -18.22
N THR A 656 12.47 -17.25 -17.41
CA THR A 656 12.53 -16.74 -16.03
C THR A 656 13.35 -17.65 -15.11
N LYS A 657 13.14 -18.97 -15.21
CA LYS A 657 13.86 -19.96 -14.40
C LYS A 657 15.32 -20.06 -14.82
N ALA A 658 15.61 -20.07 -16.12
CA ALA A 658 16.98 -20.06 -16.63
C ALA A 658 17.75 -18.80 -16.20
N ALA A 659 17.12 -17.62 -16.23
CA ALA A 659 17.73 -16.37 -15.75
C ALA A 659 18.10 -16.43 -14.25
N SER A 660 17.33 -17.19 -13.46
CA SER A 660 17.56 -17.41 -12.03
C SER A 660 18.47 -18.61 -11.72
N GLY A 661 19.17 -19.16 -12.72
CA GLY A 661 20.11 -20.27 -12.55
C GLY A 661 19.46 -21.66 -12.40
N TRP A 662 18.14 -21.78 -12.61
CA TRP A 662 17.45 -23.07 -12.56
C TRP A 662 17.56 -23.81 -13.89
N ARG A 663 17.84 -25.12 -13.82
CA ARG A 663 17.84 -26.03 -14.98
C ARG A 663 16.55 -26.83 -15.00
N LEU A 664 15.88 -26.91 -16.15
CA LEU A 664 14.74 -27.82 -16.29
C LEU A 664 15.23 -29.26 -16.14
N HIS A 665 14.72 -29.97 -15.13
CA HIS A 665 15.03 -31.38 -14.87
C HIS A 665 14.07 -32.30 -15.64
N SER A 666 12.76 -32.06 -15.53
CA SER A 666 11.75 -32.84 -16.25
C SER A 666 10.50 -32.02 -16.57
N MET A 667 9.79 -32.46 -17.61
CA MET A 667 8.51 -31.88 -18.02
C MET A 667 7.52 -33.03 -18.29
N ILE A 668 6.38 -33.01 -17.61
CA ILE A 668 5.37 -34.06 -17.65
C ILE A 668 4.09 -33.44 -18.20
N ASN A 669 3.58 -33.99 -19.30
CA ASN A 669 2.26 -33.62 -19.80
C ASN A 669 1.20 -34.51 -19.13
N ASP A 670 0.41 -33.94 -18.23
CA ASP A 670 -0.68 -34.61 -17.50
C ASP A 670 -2.00 -34.36 -18.26
N GLU A 671 -2.24 -35.18 -19.29
CA GLU A 671 -3.49 -35.21 -20.07
C GLU A 671 -4.56 -36.03 -19.32
N GLY A 672 -4.98 -35.52 -18.16
CA GLY A 672 -5.81 -36.23 -17.20
C GLY A 672 -7.24 -36.55 -17.67
N GLY A 673 -7.71 -35.96 -18.77
CA GLY A 673 -9.12 -36.05 -19.17
C GLY A 673 -9.44 -36.85 -20.46
N LYS A 674 -8.52 -36.97 -21.42
CA LYS A 674 -8.88 -37.40 -22.79
C LYS A 674 -8.59 -38.86 -23.16
N LEU A 675 -7.71 -39.55 -22.44
CA LEU A 675 -7.31 -40.92 -22.82
C LEU A 675 -8.41 -41.98 -22.65
N GLN A 676 -9.50 -41.69 -21.92
CA GLN A 676 -10.64 -42.61 -21.82
C GLN A 676 -11.64 -42.50 -22.97
N ALA A 677 -11.59 -41.47 -23.81
CA ALA A 677 -12.58 -41.28 -24.89
C ALA A 677 -12.18 -41.94 -26.23
N SER A 678 -10.92 -42.38 -26.41
CA SER A 678 -10.41 -42.82 -27.72
C SER A 678 -10.14 -44.33 -27.85
N ILE A 679 -10.44 -45.14 -26.83
CA ILE A 679 -10.29 -46.61 -26.92
C ILE A 679 -11.68 -47.26 -26.83
N GLY A 680 -12.21 -47.63 -28.01
CA GLY A 680 -12.99 -48.86 -28.17
C GLY A 680 -14.46 -48.84 -27.75
N GLY A 681 -15.29 -48.43 -28.71
CA GLY A 681 -16.63 -48.95 -29.07
C GLY A 681 -17.41 -49.88 -28.12
N GLY A 682 -18.66 -49.48 -27.87
CA GLY A 682 -19.79 -50.40 -27.77
C GLY A 682 -20.02 -51.03 -26.40
N ASP A 683 -20.57 -50.27 -25.46
CA ASP A 683 -21.80 -50.61 -24.73
C ASP A 683 -21.93 -49.73 -23.48
N SER A 684 -23.14 -49.22 -23.28
CA SER A 684 -23.51 -48.30 -22.21
C SER A 684 -23.45 -48.99 -20.85
N VAL A 685 -22.35 -48.81 -20.12
CA VAL A 685 -22.28 -49.07 -18.67
C VAL A 685 -21.84 -47.79 -17.98
N SER A 686 -22.81 -47.09 -17.39
CA SER A 686 -22.59 -45.92 -16.54
C SER A 686 -22.15 -46.39 -15.16
N LEU A 687 -20.85 -46.23 -14.86
CA LEU A 687 -20.29 -46.33 -13.51
C LEU A 687 -20.07 -44.91 -12.97
N ASN A 688 -21.15 -44.26 -12.53
CA ASN A 688 -21.06 -43.07 -11.68
C ASN A 688 -20.90 -43.51 -10.22
N ALA A 689 -19.66 -43.81 -9.83
CA ALA A 689 -19.26 -43.89 -8.45
C ALA A 689 -18.24 -42.77 -8.17
N SER A 690 -18.64 -41.86 -7.28
CA SER A 690 -17.77 -41.09 -6.37
C SER A 690 -16.83 -40.04 -6.99
N SER A 691 -17.22 -38.77 -6.85
CA SER A 691 -16.34 -37.64 -6.45
C SER A 691 -14.86 -37.68 -6.88
N VAL A 692 -14.57 -37.67 -8.17
CA VAL A 692 -13.24 -37.35 -8.69
C VAL A 692 -13.36 -36.07 -9.49
N SER A 693 -12.70 -35.02 -9.01
CA SER A 693 -12.52 -33.77 -9.74
C SER A 693 -12.01 -34.09 -11.14
N ILE A 694 -12.71 -33.61 -12.16
CA ILE A 694 -12.30 -33.72 -13.56
C ILE A 694 -10.92 -33.07 -13.64
N LYS A 695 -9.88 -33.89 -13.83
CA LYS A 695 -8.50 -33.41 -13.89
C LYS A 695 -8.34 -32.56 -15.15
N GLU A 696 -8.09 -31.28 -14.96
CA GLU A 696 -7.73 -30.37 -16.03
C GLU A 696 -6.38 -30.80 -16.63
N ASP A 697 -6.29 -30.79 -17.96
CA ASP A 697 -5.05 -31.07 -18.67
C ASP A 697 -4.02 -30.00 -18.27
N ARG A 698 -2.80 -30.42 -17.88
CA ARG A 698 -1.74 -29.50 -17.43
C ARG A 698 -0.34 -30.03 -17.72
N VAL A 699 0.62 -29.14 -17.88
CA VAL A 699 2.04 -29.47 -18.00
C VAL A 699 2.72 -29.17 -16.67
N ILE A 700 3.36 -30.18 -16.08
CA ILE A 700 4.14 -30.03 -14.85
C ILE A 700 5.62 -29.96 -15.22
N MET A 701 6.27 -28.86 -14.87
CA MET A 701 7.68 -28.62 -15.10
C MET A 701 8.44 -28.68 -13.77
N ILE A 702 9.46 -29.51 -13.70
CA ILE A 702 10.32 -29.67 -12.52
C ILE A 702 11.69 -29.10 -12.86
N PHE A 703 12.12 -28.12 -12.08
CA PHE A 703 13.42 -27.47 -12.20
C PHE A 703 14.33 -27.91 -11.05
N GLU A 704 15.62 -28.03 -11.32
CA GLU A 704 16.67 -28.28 -10.33
C GLU A 704 17.75 -27.20 -10.39
N ARG A 705 18.35 -26.87 -9.26
CA ARG A 705 19.61 -26.12 -9.17
C ARG A 705 20.46 -26.68 -8.04
N ASP A 706 21.78 -26.52 -8.14
CA ASP A 706 22.67 -26.89 -7.04
C ASP A 706 22.41 -25.93 -5.87
N ALA A 707 22.19 -26.44 -4.66
CA ALA A 707 21.99 -25.59 -3.49
C ALA A 707 23.29 -24.80 -3.23
N GLU A 708 23.19 -23.47 -3.19
CA GLU A 708 24.31 -22.63 -2.80
C GLU A 708 24.72 -23.01 -1.37
N GLU A 709 25.98 -23.42 -1.18
CA GLU A 709 26.58 -23.59 0.15
C GLU A 709 26.61 -22.21 0.84
N ASN A 710 25.58 -21.94 1.65
CA ASN A 710 25.56 -20.81 2.59
C ASN A 710 26.26 -21.18 3.90
#